data_AF-A0A5A8DG37-F1
#
_entry.id   AF-A0A5A8DG37-F1
#
_cell.length_a   1.000
_cell.length_b   1.000
_cell.length_c   1.000
_cell.angle_alpha   90.00
_cell.angle_beta   90.00
_cell.angle_gamma   90.00
#
_symmetry.space_group_name_H-M   'P 1'
#
loop_
_entity.id
_entity.type
_entity.pdbx_description
1 polymer ?
#
loop_
_entity_poly.entity_id
_entity_poly.type
_entity_poly.pdbx_seq_one_letter_code
_entity_poly.pdbx_strand_id
1 'polypeptide(L)'
;MASAKGRRHRGGVALPAAVKSPWAVVAAMSLVSGLTWVLLASSGGAKGRDLFRPAKGGRLPPPHGRSTLVNLIAPENQAAWTSASANLTELRLSLRQECDIELLMTGGFTPLDGFMTRAQYESVLTDMRLSPGGAVFPMPITLDVSDAFARTVTVGSKIALRDRYSNLVAVATVREQWRPDKLAEAQAVFGTTDTFHPGVDYLFNQAGPVYLSASIEGLSRPHHFDFEQLRMTPQQVRDYAASMGWSRFVAFQTRNPMHRAHIELTKLAGTQTGAGVLIHPVVGMTKPGDVDYHVRVRCYQAVIAGGRHYPKGGAVLALLPLAMRMAGPREALWHAIIRKNHGATHFIVGRDHAGVKRADKTDFYGPYDAQNLVAKYSKEIGIELVRFQMVQYVVAQDRYLPADKVPKGAETRSISGTQFRKMMATGEEIPAWFSDPDVIKILREVSPPLPRRGFTVFFSGLSGSGKSTIAAALAEKLRSVLPTRHLTMLDGDVVRTHLSKELGFSIEDRNTNVARMGWVAAAVTRHGGMAIAATISPFELSRVQSREMVAETGGGFVLVHVSTSLAECVRRDVKGLYAKAVKSGMEVTGLSHPYEHPEQAELTIDAGVVPVEDSVRHIIGWLVWKGYIEPSVVPDLASQATEAALTSAHVLTEGAEDRISSLCRPSAAVAPVFLLGPAADHSQTLRAAASAPVGTAVQRALEHMELGTEQLLNFEAAAGVESASTGATGSAAADSAWESGLPSTSSAPENGARVKVAWDVVVAARGKGRPGSAVLVQGSRLIAYMREIMRIEPCARIVAAAPRDESAVASTATWLAAQADQAAAQAYVRQYVAELRELKRRFGLRVFLADADASLPQEAKKAMASLAR
;
A
#
# COMPACT_ATOMS: atom_id res chain seq x y z
N MET A 1 -63.31 19.47 -4.37
CA MET A 1 -63.92 18.66 -3.29
C MET A 1 -63.24 19.07 -1.99
N ALA A 2 -63.76 20.09 -1.28
CA ALA A 2 -64.64 20.00 -0.08
C ALA A 2 -63.99 19.19 1.05
N SER A 3 -63.81 19.62 2.31
CA SER A 3 -64.53 20.52 3.24
C SER A 3 -63.63 20.71 4.48
N ALA A 4 -63.27 21.90 5.00
CA ALA A 4 -64.02 22.92 5.75
C ALA A 4 -64.17 22.69 7.29
N LYS A 5 -64.01 23.82 8.02
CA LYS A 5 -64.40 24.21 9.41
C LYS A 5 -63.33 24.04 10.51
N GLY A 6 -63.09 25.00 11.42
CA GLY A 6 -63.84 26.22 11.71
C GLY A 6 -63.11 27.17 12.70
N ARG A 7 -63.54 28.44 12.65
CA ARG A 7 -63.12 29.61 13.45
C ARG A 7 -63.39 29.49 14.94
N ARG A 8 -62.61 30.21 15.76
CA ARG A 8 -63.14 31.15 16.78
C ARG A 8 -62.11 32.23 17.11
N HIS A 9 -62.63 33.42 17.43
CA HIS A 9 -61.98 34.72 17.51
C HIS A 9 -62.50 35.43 18.77
N ARG A 10 -61.76 36.47 19.23
CA ARG A 10 -62.05 37.48 20.28
C ARG A 10 -61.62 37.08 21.70
N GLY A 11 -60.96 37.92 22.51
CA GLY A 11 -60.54 39.33 22.37
C GLY A 11 -60.16 39.94 23.74
N GLY A 12 -59.47 41.09 23.74
CA GLY A 12 -59.13 41.96 24.90
C GLY A 12 -57.63 42.32 24.93
N VAL A 13 -57.11 43.49 24.48
CA VAL A 13 -57.27 44.92 24.88
C VAL A 13 -56.85 45.13 26.35
N ALA A 14 -55.88 45.97 26.79
CA ALA A 14 -54.94 46.92 26.18
C ALA A 14 -53.82 47.33 27.18
N LEU A 15 -52.61 47.66 26.66
CA LEU A 15 -51.61 48.73 26.96
C LEU A 15 -51.20 49.11 28.42
N PRO A 16 -50.02 49.71 28.74
CA PRO A 16 -49.04 50.40 27.85
C PRO A 16 -47.51 50.25 28.16
N ALA A 17 -46.72 50.83 27.25
CA ALA A 17 -45.49 51.65 27.42
C ALA A 17 -44.08 51.06 27.71
N ALA A 18 -43.21 51.30 26.71
CA ALA A 18 -41.78 51.68 26.73
C ALA A 18 -40.76 50.70 27.35
N VAL A 19 -39.66 50.32 26.67
CA VAL A 19 -38.54 51.18 26.24
C VAL A 19 -37.74 50.54 25.08
N LYS A 20 -37.50 51.36 24.05
CA LYS A 20 -36.43 51.45 23.02
C LYS A 20 -35.47 50.27 22.75
N SER A 21 -35.39 49.87 21.46
CA SER A 21 -34.22 49.27 20.81
C SER A 21 -34.18 49.63 19.30
N PRO A 22 -33.02 49.97 18.69
CA PRO A 22 -32.93 50.71 17.44
C PRO A 22 -32.65 49.84 16.20
N TRP A 23 -33.70 49.33 15.56
CA TRP A 23 -33.58 48.60 14.27
C TRP A 23 -34.40 49.20 13.11
N ALA A 24 -34.85 50.44 13.24
CA ALA A 24 -35.71 51.10 12.25
C ALA A 24 -35.01 52.21 11.44
N VAL A 25 -33.71 52.08 11.18
CA VAL A 25 -32.96 52.99 10.26
C VAL A 25 -32.41 52.27 9.02
N VAL A 26 -32.50 50.94 8.92
CA VAL A 26 -31.86 50.19 7.81
C VAL A 26 -32.79 49.90 6.62
N ALA A 27 -34.13 50.06 6.75
CA ALA A 27 -35.07 49.69 5.69
C ALA A 27 -35.49 50.84 4.75
N ALA A 28 -34.99 52.06 4.94
CA ALA A 28 -35.40 53.24 4.16
C ALA A 28 -34.27 53.96 3.40
N MET A 29 -33.09 53.34 3.24
CA MET A 29 -31.98 53.84 2.41
C MET A 29 -31.63 52.94 1.21
N SER A 30 -32.53 52.04 0.80
CA SER A 30 -32.31 51.15 -0.36
C SER A 30 -33.09 51.53 -1.63
N LEU A 31 -33.65 52.75 -1.71
CA LEU A 31 -34.45 53.18 -2.86
C LEU A 31 -34.05 54.53 -3.49
N VAL A 32 -32.92 55.15 -3.11
CA VAL A 32 -32.48 56.43 -3.70
C VAL A 32 -31.01 56.45 -4.20
N SER A 33 -30.22 55.40 -4.01
CA SER A 33 -28.84 55.32 -4.55
C SER A 33 -28.72 54.61 -5.91
N GLY A 34 -29.86 54.38 -6.59
CA GLY A 34 -29.95 53.71 -7.89
C GLY A 34 -29.90 54.63 -9.13
N LEU A 35 -29.81 55.95 -8.98
CA LEU A 35 -29.88 56.88 -10.12
C LEU A 35 -28.69 57.83 -10.31
N THR A 36 -27.64 57.75 -9.49
CA THR A 36 -26.44 58.62 -9.62
C THR A 36 -25.20 57.88 -10.14
N TRP A 37 -25.28 56.56 -10.37
CA TRP A 37 -24.19 55.75 -10.96
C TRP A 37 -24.27 55.59 -12.49
N VAL A 38 -25.31 56.15 -13.14
CA VAL A 38 -25.54 56.03 -14.59
C VAL A 38 -24.95 57.21 -15.40
N LEU A 39 -24.42 58.27 -14.75
CA LEU A 39 -23.94 59.48 -15.46
C LEU A 39 -22.49 59.92 -15.16
N LEU A 40 -21.70 59.11 -14.42
CA LEU A 40 -20.27 59.40 -14.18
C LEU A 40 -19.31 58.30 -14.67
N ALA A 41 -19.82 57.30 -15.39
CA ALA A 41 -19.02 56.26 -16.04
C ALA A 41 -18.71 56.56 -17.53
N SER A 42 -18.67 57.83 -17.93
CA SER A 42 -18.44 58.27 -19.32
C SER A 42 -17.20 59.14 -19.55
N SER A 43 -16.25 59.17 -18.61
CA SER A 43 -14.94 59.82 -18.86
C SER A 43 -13.84 59.23 -17.99
N GLY A 44 -13.19 58.18 -18.48
CA GLY A 44 -12.07 57.53 -17.78
C GLY A 44 -11.59 56.30 -18.53
N GLY A 45 -10.95 56.52 -19.68
CA GLY A 45 -10.45 55.46 -20.55
C GLY A 45 -9.35 54.62 -19.92
N ALA A 46 -9.64 53.36 -19.64
CA ALA A 46 -8.71 52.24 -19.78
C ALA A 46 -9.54 50.98 -20.09
N LYS A 47 -9.43 50.48 -21.31
CA LYS A 47 -10.13 49.29 -21.83
C LYS A 47 -9.93 48.08 -20.91
N GLY A 48 -10.94 47.72 -20.12
CA GLY A 48 -11.06 46.38 -19.57
C GLY A 48 -11.28 45.40 -20.71
N ARG A 49 -10.22 44.71 -21.14
CA ARG A 49 -10.35 43.59 -22.08
C ARG A 49 -11.13 42.48 -21.37
N ASP A 50 -12.20 42.04 -22.01
CA ASP A 50 -12.97 40.85 -21.68
C ASP A 50 -12.02 39.63 -21.78
N LEU A 51 -11.35 39.28 -20.67
CA LEU A 51 -10.13 38.44 -20.60
C LEU A 51 -10.37 36.93 -20.83
N PHE A 52 -11.58 36.52 -21.18
CA PHE A 52 -11.97 35.10 -21.24
C PHE A 52 -12.96 34.79 -22.38
N ARG A 53 -12.75 35.38 -23.56
CA ARG A 53 -13.43 34.93 -24.79
C ARG A 53 -12.50 34.06 -25.61
N PRO A 54 -12.75 32.74 -25.71
CA PRO A 54 -12.03 31.87 -26.64
C PRO A 54 -12.13 32.44 -28.07
N ALA A 55 -11.08 32.28 -28.87
CA ALA A 55 -11.13 32.62 -30.28
C ALA A 55 -12.34 31.92 -30.93
N LYS A 56 -13.19 32.70 -31.61
CA LYS A 56 -14.33 32.19 -32.38
C LYS A 56 -13.93 32.02 -33.84
N GLY A 57 -14.28 30.88 -34.43
CA GLY A 57 -13.91 30.53 -35.81
C GLY A 57 -12.57 29.78 -35.90
N GLY A 58 -12.54 28.71 -36.70
CA GLY A 58 -11.41 27.78 -36.86
C GLY A 58 -11.82 26.32 -36.66
N ARG A 59 -11.15 25.39 -37.34
CA ARG A 59 -11.42 23.94 -37.24
C ARG A 59 -10.59 23.33 -36.11
N LEU A 60 -11.20 22.47 -35.28
CA LEU A 60 -10.49 21.67 -34.28
C LEU A 60 -9.42 20.79 -34.95
N PRO A 61 -8.34 20.40 -34.24
CA PRO A 61 -7.30 19.56 -34.81
C PRO A 61 -7.88 18.21 -35.25
N PRO A 62 -7.41 17.65 -36.37
CA PRO A 62 -7.83 16.31 -36.78
C PRO A 62 -7.40 15.31 -35.70
N PRO A 63 -8.09 14.16 -35.59
CA PRO A 63 -7.65 13.04 -34.76
C PRO A 63 -6.22 12.59 -35.09
N HIS A 64 -5.59 11.89 -34.17
CA HIS A 64 -4.19 11.51 -34.33
C HIS A 64 -4.00 10.43 -35.39
N GLY A 65 -3.17 10.68 -36.39
CA GLY A 65 -2.86 9.73 -37.46
C GLY A 65 -4.00 9.40 -38.43
N ARG A 66 -5.18 10.02 -38.31
CA ARG A 66 -6.35 9.81 -39.20
C ARG A 66 -7.12 11.12 -39.44
N SER A 67 -7.96 11.16 -40.48
CA SER A 67 -8.85 12.30 -40.76
C SER A 67 -10.10 12.32 -39.87
N THR A 68 -10.53 11.16 -39.37
CA THR A 68 -11.69 10.96 -38.50
C THR A 68 -11.31 10.13 -37.27
N LEU A 69 -12.13 10.19 -36.22
CA LEU A 69 -11.94 9.37 -35.04
C LEU A 69 -12.19 7.91 -35.41
N VAL A 70 -11.40 7.00 -34.83
CA VAL A 70 -11.79 5.60 -34.82
C VAL A 70 -13.02 5.48 -33.92
N ASN A 71 -14.09 4.87 -34.44
CA ASN A 71 -15.25 4.50 -33.66
C ASN A 71 -15.52 3.02 -33.92
N LEU A 72 -15.36 2.18 -32.90
CA LEU A 72 -15.55 0.74 -33.00
C LEU A 72 -16.91 0.30 -32.47
N ILE A 73 -17.75 1.24 -32.02
CA ILE A 73 -19.09 0.91 -31.54
C ILE A 73 -20.02 0.72 -32.75
N ALA A 74 -20.55 -0.48 -32.90
CA ALA A 74 -21.46 -0.94 -33.94
C ALA A 74 -22.79 -1.39 -33.30
N PRO A 75 -23.66 -0.45 -32.87
CA PRO A 75 -24.90 -0.78 -32.16
C PRO A 75 -25.87 -1.62 -33.00
N GLU A 76 -25.77 -1.55 -34.33
CA GLU A 76 -26.56 -2.37 -35.26
C GLU A 76 -26.35 -3.88 -35.05
N ASN A 77 -25.19 -4.31 -34.55
CA ASN A 77 -24.88 -5.72 -34.31
C ASN A 77 -25.23 -6.18 -32.88
N GLN A 78 -25.74 -5.27 -32.02
CA GLN A 78 -26.01 -5.56 -30.62
C GLN A 78 -27.02 -6.70 -30.44
N ALA A 79 -28.12 -6.71 -31.18
CA ALA A 79 -29.14 -7.76 -31.07
C ALA A 79 -28.62 -9.14 -31.49
N ALA A 80 -27.82 -9.18 -32.56
CA ALA A 80 -27.21 -10.41 -33.06
C ALA A 80 -26.21 -10.99 -32.04
N TRP A 81 -25.32 -10.16 -31.52
CA TRP A 81 -24.32 -10.61 -30.54
C TRP A 81 -24.90 -10.91 -29.17
N THR A 82 -25.94 -10.20 -28.73
CA THR A 82 -26.61 -10.52 -27.47
C THR A 82 -27.12 -11.96 -27.50
N SER A 83 -27.73 -12.38 -28.62
CA SER A 83 -28.24 -13.74 -28.81
C SER A 83 -27.12 -14.77 -28.98
N ALA A 84 -26.06 -14.45 -29.73
CA ALA A 84 -24.98 -15.38 -30.03
C ALA A 84 -23.92 -15.52 -28.92
N SER A 85 -23.78 -14.51 -28.05
CA SER A 85 -22.69 -14.44 -27.05
C SER A 85 -22.71 -15.57 -26.02
N ALA A 86 -23.86 -16.21 -25.80
CA ALA A 86 -23.98 -17.37 -24.92
C ALA A 86 -23.13 -18.57 -25.39
N ASN A 87 -22.78 -18.62 -26.68
CA ASN A 87 -21.97 -19.69 -27.27
C ASN A 87 -20.50 -19.27 -27.47
N LEU A 88 -20.11 -18.06 -27.06
CA LEU A 88 -18.73 -17.57 -27.18
C LEU A 88 -17.98 -17.79 -25.87
N THR A 89 -16.67 -18.04 -25.99
CA THR A 89 -15.78 -18.00 -24.83
C THR A 89 -15.79 -16.60 -24.22
N GLU A 90 -16.08 -16.52 -22.92
CA GLU A 90 -16.21 -15.27 -22.20
C GLU A 90 -14.91 -14.86 -21.52
N LEU A 91 -14.49 -13.62 -21.75
CA LEU A 91 -13.46 -12.95 -20.97
C LEU A 91 -14.08 -11.80 -20.19
N ARG A 92 -14.08 -11.93 -18.86
CA ARG A 92 -14.34 -10.79 -17.96
C ARG A 92 -13.11 -9.90 -17.92
N LEU A 93 -13.26 -8.65 -18.32
CA LEU A 93 -12.19 -7.67 -18.38
C LEU A 93 -11.74 -7.27 -16.96
N SER A 94 -10.43 -7.02 -16.81
CA SER A 94 -9.92 -6.32 -15.64
C SER A 94 -10.29 -4.84 -15.69
N LEU A 95 -10.23 -4.12 -14.56
CA LEU A 95 -10.47 -2.67 -14.53
C LEU A 95 -9.54 -1.89 -15.49
N ARG A 96 -8.28 -2.34 -15.68
CA ARG A 96 -7.37 -1.71 -16.66
C ARG A 96 -7.89 -1.91 -18.09
N GLN A 97 -8.30 -3.13 -18.42
CA GLN A 97 -8.80 -3.48 -19.74
C GLN A 97 -10.15 -2.82 -20.04
N GLU A 98 -11.02 -2.64 -19.04
CA GLU A 98 -12.25 -1.84 -19.18
C GLU A 98 -11.95 -0.40 -19.56
N CYS A 99 -10.98 0.24 -18.89
CA CYS A 99 -10.55 1.60 -19.23
C CYS A 99 -10.00 1.67 -20.66
N ASP A 100 -9.16 0.70 -21.03
CA ASP A 100 -8.51 0.68 -22.33
C ASP A 100 -9.50 0.40 -23.47
N ILE A 101 -10.41 -0.57 -23.31
CA ILE A 101 -11.39 -0.89 -24.33
C ILE A 101 -12.36 0.27 -24.54
N GLU A 102 -12.75 1.00 -23.49
CA GLU A 102 -13.60 2.17 -23.64
C GLU A 102 -12.94 3.25 -24.52
N LEU A 103 -11.65 3.52 -24.30
CA LEU A 103 -10.89 4.49 -25.09
C LEU A 103 -10.52 3.99 -26.49
N LEU A 104 -10.37 2.67 -26.69
CA LEU A 104 -10.27 2.07 -28.03
C LEU A 104 -11.57 2.28 -28.82
N MET A 105 -12.71 1.90 -28.24
CA MET A 105 -14.00 1.91 -28.93
C MET A 105 -14.50 3.31 -29.23
N THR A 106 -14.28 4.27 -28.33
CA THR A 106 -14.76 5.65 -28.47
C THR A 106 -13.80 6.58 -29.21
N GLY A 107 -12.63 6.08 -29.62
CA GLY A 107 -11.63 6.83 -30.39
C GLY A 107 -10.64 7.63 -29.57
N GLY A 108 -10.62 7.46 -28.25
CA GLY A 108 -9.62 8.09 -27.37
C GLY A 108 -8.19 7.68 -27.73
N PHE A 109 -8.00 6.46 -28.25
CA PHE A 109 -6.71 5.92 -28.70
C PHE A 109 -6.52 5.90 -30.23
N THR A 110 -7.31 6.66 -30.99
CA THR A 110 -7.06 6.87 -32.44
C THR A 110 -5.57 7.16 -32.67
N PRO A 111 -4.86 6.43 -33.56
CA PRO A 111 -5.38 5.63 -34.67
C PRO A 111 -5.55 4.12 -34.41
N LEU A 112 -5.42 3.64 -33.16
CA LEU A 112 -5.66 2.22 -32.84
C LEU A 112 -7.11 1.83 -33.14
N ASP A 113 -7.28 0.63 -33.70
CA ASP A 113 -8.58 0.03 -34.05
C ASP A 113 -8.81 -1.35 -33.40
N GLY A 114 -8.02 -1.65 -32.37
CA GLY A 114 -8.09 -2.87 -31.59
C GLY A 114 -6.95 -2.93 -30.56
N PHE A 115 -6.84 -4.04 -29.86
CA PHE A 115 -5.65 -4.33 -29.07
C PHE A 115 -4.48 -4.62 -29.99
N MET A 116 -3.30 -4.08 -29.64
CA MET A 116 -2.13 -4.03 -30.52
C MET A 116 -1.72 -5.41 -31.03
N THR A 117 -1.30 -5.46 -32.30
CA THR A 117 -0.56 -6.61 -32.84
C THR A 117 0.81 -6.73 -32.17
N ARG A 118 1.45 -7.90 -32.28
CA ARG A 118 2.81 -8.08 -31.77
C ARG A 118 3.78 -7.08 -32.40
N ALA A 119 3.69 -6.87 -33.71
CA ALA A 119 4.54 -5.93 -34.42
C ALA A 119 4.33 -4.47 -33.99
N GLN A 120 3.07 -4.06 -33.75
CA GLN A 120 2.78 -2.74 -33.20
C GLN A 120 3.35 -2.58 -31.80
N TYR A 121 3.13 -3.57 -30.94
CA TYR A 121 3.67 -3.59 -29.59
C TYR A 121 5.20 -3.45 -29.59
N GLU A 122 5.91 -4.28 -30.36
CA GLU A 122 7.38 -4.26 -30.44
C GLU A 122 7.88 -2.90 -30.93
N SER A 123 7.25 -2.32 -31.96
CA SER A 123 7.59 -0.97 -32.46
C SER A 123 7.31 0.14 -31.44
N VAL A 124 6.29 0.00 -30.61
CA VAL A 124 5.99 0.95 -29.52
C VAL A 124 7.07 0.90 -28.45
N LEU A 125 7.58 -0.29 -28.14
CA LEU A 125 8.69 -0.44 -27.17
C LEU A 125 9.97 0.22 -27.69
N THR A 126 10.33 -0.02 -28.95
CA THR A 126 11.59 0.48 -29.55
C THR A 126 11.53 1.97 -29.87
N ASP A 127 10.48 2.40 -30.57
CA ASP A 127 10.47 3.69 -31.27
C ASP A 127 9.34 4.63 -30.82
N MET A 128 8.47 4.18 -29.91
CA MET A 128 7.22 4.88 -29.54
C MET A 128 6.34 5.16 -30.76
N ARG A 129 6.26 4.22 -31.70
CA ARG A 129 5.47 4.31 -32.93
C ARG A 129 4.71 3.00 -33.17
N LEU A 130 3.61 3.06 -33.91
CA LEU A 130 2.83 1.87 -34.27
C LEU A 130 3.48 1.00 -35.34
N SER A 131 4.44 1.57 -36.07
CA SER A 131 5.30 0.86 -37.02
C SER A 131 6.54 1.73 -37.27
N PRO A 132 7.63 1.18 -37.85
CA PRO A 132 8.76 1.99 -38.30
C PRO A 132 8.28 3.12 -39.23
N GLY A 133 8.57 4.38 -38.86
CA GLY A 133 8.09 5.58 -39.56
C GLY A 133 6.58 5.87 -39.45
N GLY A 134 5.81 5.04 -38.75
CA GLY A 134 4.37 5.19 -38.56
C GLY A 134 4.00 6.21 -37.49
N ALA A 135 2.71 6.33 -37.19
CA ALA A 135 2.21 7.29 -36.21
C ALA A 135 2.81 7.07 -34.81
N VAL A 136 3.17 8.18 -34.14
CA VAL A 136 3.68 8.16 -32.76
C VAL A 136 2.63 7.60 -31.81
N PHE A 137 2.99 6.61 -31.01
CA PHE A 137 2.17 6.06 -29.94
C PHE A 137 3.11 5.47 -28.86
N PRO A 138 3.21 6.07 -27.66
CA PRO A 138 4.30 5.72 -26.74
C PRO A 138 3.97 4.62 -25.72
N MET A 139 2.73 4.13 -25.69
CA MET A 139 2.23 3.22 -24.65
C MET A 139 1.66 1.93 -25.25
N PRO A 140 2.07 0.73 -24.82
CA PRO A 140 1.45 -0.51 -25.28
C PRO A 140 0.01 -0.64 -24.75
N ILE A 141 -0.92 -1.04 -25.64
CA ILE A 141 -2.33 -1.29 -25.31
C ILE A 141 -2.67 -2.71 -25.76
N THR A 142 -2.64 -3.64 -24.82
CA THR A 142 -2.71 -5.09 -25.05
C THR A 142 -3.84 -5.72 -24.24
N LEU A 143 -4.34 -6.86 -24.70
CA LEU A 143 -5.30 -7.67 -23.97
C LEU A 143 -4.58 -8.85 -23.35
N ASP A 144 -4.19 -8.71 -22.08
CA ASP A 144 -3.50 -9.75 -21.32
C ASP A 144 -4.48 -10.76 -20.72
N VAL A 145 -4.14 -12.05 -20.81
CA VAL A 145 -4.97 -13.16 -20.34
C VAL A 145 -4.14 -14.20 -19.60
N SER A 146 -4.81 -14.99 -18.76
CA SER A 146 -4.18 -16.11 -18.07
C SER A 146 -3.79 -17.23 -19.05
N ASP A 147 -2.84 -18.05 -18.64
CA ASP A 147 -2.48 -19.29 -19.33
C ASP A 147 -3.67 -20.22 -19.56
N ALA A 148 -4.54 -20.33 -18.56
CA ALA A 148 -5.74 -21.14 -18.63
C ALA A 148 -6.69 -20.63 -19.71
N PHE A 149 -6.97 -19.32 -19.73
CA PHE A 149 -7.84 -18.71 -20.74
C PHE A 149 -7.24 -18.82 -22.14
N ALA A 150 -5.94 -18.54 -22.28
CA ALA A 150 -5.22 -18.61 -23.53
C ALA A 150 -5.29 -19.99 -24.22
N ARG A 151 -5.47 -21.08 -23.46
CA ARG A 151 -5.66 -22.44 -23.99
C ARG A 151 -7.07 -22.71 -24.52
N THR A 152 -8.04 -21.86 -24.18
CA THR A 152 -9.46 -22.03 -24.58
C THR A 152 -9.80 -21.28 -25.88
N VAL A 153 -8.86 -20.52 -26.43
CA VAL A 153 -9.07 -19.68 -27.61
C VAL A 153 -8.01 -19.98 -28.67
N THR A 154 -8.36 -19.79 -29.93
CA THR A 154 -7.45 -19.94 -31.07
C THR A 154 -7.49 -18.68 -31.93
N VAL A 155 -6.46 -18.47 -32.75
CA VAL A 155 -6.46 -17.39 -33.74
C VAL A 155 -7.67 -17.57 -34.68
N GLY A 156 -8.42 -16.50 -34.91
CA GLY A 156 -9.67 -16.47 -35.67
C GLY A 156 -10.92 -16.64 -34.80
N SER A 157 -10.79 -17.12 -33.55
CA SER A 157 -11.94 -17.27 -32.65
C SER A 157 -12.52 -15.91 -32.23
N LYS A 158 -13.84 -15.89 -32.00
CA LYS A 158 -14.56 -14.76 -31.43
C LYS A 158 -14.74 -14.99 -29.93
N ILE A 159 -14.45 -13.97 -29.13
CA ILE A 159 -14.60 -13.98 -27.68
C ILE A 159 -15.55 -12.86 -27.24
N ALA A 160 -16.38 -13.15 -26.24
CA ALA A 160 -17.25 -12.17 -25.61
C ALA A 160 -16.46 -11.41 -24.53
N LEU A 161 -16.32 -10.09 -24.67
CA LEU A 161 -15.68 -9.24 -23.68
C LEU A 161 -16.74 -8.63 -22.78
N ARG A 162 -16.64 -8.90 -21.47
CA ARG A 162 -17.60 -8.42 -20.47
C ARG A 162 -16.99 -7.49 -19.45
N ASP A 163 -17.76 -6.51 -19.00
CA ASP A 163 -17.37 -5.65 -17.88
C ASP A 163 -17.49 -6.37 -16.52
N ARG A 164 -17.14 -5.68 -15.44
CA ARG A 164 -17.23 -6.14 -14.06
C ARG A 164 -18.63 -6.51 -13.61
N TYR A 165 -19.67 -6.05 -14.31
CA TYR A 165 -21.07 -6.36 -14.03
C TYR A 165 -21.62 -7.45 -14.95
N SER A 166 -20.74 -8.10 -15.73
CA SER A 166 -21.09 -9.15 -16.70
C SER A 166 -21.91 -8.66 -17.90
N ASN A 167 -21.94 -7.35 -18.16
CA ASN A 167 -22.55 -6.83 -19.39
C ASN A 167 -21.65 -7.15 -20.59
N LEU A 168 -22.25 -7.49 -21.72
CA LEU A 168 -21.51 -7.65 -22.98
C LEU A 168 -21.12 -6.28 -23.53
N VAL A 169 -19.82 -5.98 -23.50
CA VAL A 169 -19.26 -4.69 -23.94
C VAL A 169 -18.88 -4.77 -25.41
N ALA A 170 -18.21 -5.85 -25.80
CA ALA A 170 -17.73 -6.05 -27.17
C ALA A 170 -17.59 -7.53 -27.52
N VAL A 171 -17.53 -7.82 -28.82
CA VAL A 171 -17.02 -9.09 -29.34
C VAL A 171 -15.65 -8.85 -29.96
N ALA A 172 -14.66 -9.60 -29.53
CA ALA A 172 -13.30 -9.50 -30.04
C ALA A 172 -12.96 -10.70 -30.93
N THR A 173 -12.31 -10.45 -32.05
CA THR A 173 -11.79 -11.52 -32.93
C THR A 173 -10.29 -11.62 -32.72
N VAL A 174 -9.81 -12.76 -32.22
CA VAL A 174 -8.40 -13.00 -31.90
C VAL A 174 -7.60 -13.10 -33.19
N ARG A 175 -6.55 -12.29 -33.33
CA ARG A 175 -5.68 -12.24 -34.52
C ARG A 175 -4.33 -12.90 -34.27
N GLU A 176 -3.76 -12.70 -33.09
CA GLU A 176 -2.49 -13.29 -32.68
C GLU A 176 -2.55 -13.58 -31.19
N GLN A 177 -1.75 -14.56 -30.77
CA GLN A 177 -1.56 -14.94 -29.38
C GLN A 177 -0.07 -15.15 -29.13
N TRP A 178 0.50 -14.44 -28.18
CA TRP A 178 1.94 -14.43 -27.97
C TRP A 178 2.30 -14.09 -26.52
N ARG A 179 3.54 -14.37 -26.12
CA ARG A 179 4.05 -14.08 -24.79
C ARG A 179 5.03 -12.90 -24.86
N PRO A 180 4.79 -11.80 -24.12
CA PRO A 180 5.70 -10.67 -24.09
C PRO A 180 6.94 -10.95 -23.23
N ASP A 181 8.06 -10.33 -23.60
CA ASP A 181 9.15 -10.10 -22.65
C ASP A 181 8.77 -8.91 -21.75
N LYS A 182 8.21 -9.23 -20.57
CA LYS A 182 7.78 -8.23 -19.60
C LYS A 182 8.95 -7.44 -18.99
N LEU A 183 10.16 -8.01 -18.97
CA LEU A 183 11.35 -7.30 -18.46
C LEU A 183 11.76 -6.21 -19.46
N ALA A 184 11.79 -6.54 -20.74
CA ALA A 184 12.01 -5.58 -21.81
C ALA A 184 10.91 -4.51 -21.86
N GLU A 185 9.64 -4.90 -21.71
CA GLU A 185 8.52 -3.95 -21.60
C GLU A 185 8.72 -2.98 -20.43
N ALA A 186 9.06 -3.50 -19.25
CA ALA A 186 9.24 -2.70 -18.05
C ALA A 186 10.34 -1.63 -18.26
N GLN A 187 11.48 -2.08 -18.78
CA GLN A 187 12.62 -1.22 -19.04
C GLN A 187 12.32 -0.18 -20.13
N ALA A 188 11.66 -0.57 -21.22
CA ALA A 188 11.36 0.33 -22.33
C ALA A 188 10.30 1.38 -21.95
N VAL A 189 9.23 0.96 -21.27
CA VAL A 189 8.06 1.82 -20.98
C VAL A 189 8.27 2.67 -19.73
N PHE A 190 8.76 2.07 -18.64
CA PHE A 190 8.89 2.74 -17.35
C PHE A 190 10.30 3.24 -17.07
N GLY A 191 11.30 2.78 -17.83
CA GLY A 191 12.71 3.10 -17.59
C GLY A 191 13.33 2.32 -16.42
N THR A 192 12.62 1.35 -15.86
CA THR A 192 13.03 0.60 -14.67
C THR A 192 12.32 -0.74 -14.59
N THR A 193 12.91 -1.69 -13.85
CA THR A 193 12.33 -2.99 -13.50
C THR A 193 11.97 -3.08 -12.00
N ASP A 194 12.11 -1.97 -11.27
CA ASP A 194 11.78 -1.85 -9.85
C ASP A 194 10.26 -1.94 -9.62
N THR A 195 9.81 -2.94 -8.88
CA THR A 195 8.39 -3.17 -8.55
C THR A 195 7.83 -2.13 -7.57
N PHE A 196 8.63 -1.22 -7.01
CA PHE A 196 8.08 -0.05 -6.33
C PHE A 196 7.40 0.92 -7.33
N HIS A 197 7.73 0.84 -8.62
CA HIS A 197 7.02 1.55 -9.66
C HIS A 197 5.64 0.90 -9.90
N PRO A 198 4.50 1.59 -9.70
CA PRO A 198 3.17 0.96 -9.78
C PRO A 198 2.84 0.32 -11.15
N GLY A 199 3.36 0.91 -12.23
CA GLY A 199 3.22 0.33 -13.57
C GLY A 199 3.98 -0.99 -13.75
N VAL A 200 5.15 -1.12 -13.12
CA VAL A 200 6.00 -2.33 -13.17
C VAL A 200 5.42 -3.41 -12.26
N ASP A 201 4.99 -3.02 -11.05
CA ASP A 201 4.27 -3.91 -10.13
C ASP A 201 3.07 -4.57 -10.82
N TYR A 202 2.21 -3.77 -11.45
CA TYR A 202 1.08 -4.31 -12.19
C TYR A 202 1.53 -5.27 -13.30
N LEU A 203 2.54 -4.89 -14.09
CA LEU A 203 3.00 -5.69 -15.22
C LEU A 203 3.48 -7.08 -14.79
N PHE A 204 4.22 -7.17 -13.69
CA PHE A 204 4.74 -8.45 -13.20
C PHE A 204 3.74 -9.23 -12.34
N ASN A 205 2.98 -8.55 -11.48
CA ASN A 205 2.20 -9.20 -10.43
C ASN A 205 0.70 -9.30 -10.73
N GLN A 206 0.19 -8.55 -11.72
CA GLN A 206 -1.26 -8.51 -12.03
C GLN A 206 -1.58 -8.84 -13.49
N ALA A 207 -0.77 -8.39 -14.45
CA ALA A 207 -1.02 -8.63 -15.86
C ALA A 207 -0.86 -10.11 -16.22
N GLY A 208 -1.74 -10.63 -17.08
CA GLY A 208 -1.66 -11.97 -17.64
C GLY A 208 -0.33 -12.24 -18.37
N PRO A 209 0.13 -13.49 -18.43
CA PRO A 209 1.40 -13.85 -19.09
C PRO A 209 1.30 -14.01 -20.62
N VAL A 210 0.09 -13.98 -21.19
CA VAL A 210 -0.16 -14.11 -22.64
C VAL A 210 -0.93 -12.88 -23.11
N TYR A 211 -0.51 -12.28 -24.22
CA TYR A 211 -1.20 -11.17 -24.87
C TYR A 211 -1.94 -11.64 -26.10
N LEU A 212 -3.18 -11.16 -26.25
CA LEU A 212 -4.02 -11.36 -27.41
C LEU A 212 -4.08 -10.07 -28.24
N SER A 213 -3.70 -10.17 -29.50
CA SER A 213 -3.97 -9.13 -30.49
C SER A 213 -5.40 -9.36 -30.99
N ALA A 214 -6.28 -8.35 -30.92
CA ALA A 214 -7.68 -8.57 -31.26
C ALA A 214 -8.34 -7.34 -31.89
N SER A 215 -9.10 -7.55 -32.97
CA SER A 215 -10.05 -6.55 -33.45
C SER A 215 -11.30 -6.55 -32.60
N ILE A 216 -11.82 -5.34 -32.35
CA ILE A 216 -12.95 -5.11 -31.47
C ILE A 216 -14.17 -4.69 -32.28
N GLU A 217 -15.27 -5.36 -32.03
CA GLU A 217 -16.61 -4.95 -32.42
C GLU A 217 -17.36 -4.54 -31.15
N GLY A 218 -17.37 -3.24 -30.88
CA GLY A 218 -17.95 -2.67 -29.67
C GLY A 218 -19.47 -2.62 -29.76
N LEU A 219 -20.17 -2.96 -28.68
CA LEU A 219 -21.63 -2.91 -28.61
C LEU A 219 -22.09 -1.79 -27.70
N SER A 220 -21.44 -1.68 -26.54
CA SER A 220 -21.71 -0.63 -25.54
C SER A 220 -20.42 -0.22 -24.85
N ARG A 221 -20.39 0.97 -24.25
CA ARG A 221 -19.30 1.35 -23.34
C ARG A 221 -19.40 0.50 -22.07
N PRO A 222 -18.29 0.22 -21.36
CA PRO A 222 -18.36 -0.30 -20.00
C PRO A 222 -19.34 0.50 -19.16
N HIS A 223 -20.16 -0.18 -18.36
CA HIS A 223 -21.24 0.49 -17.66
C HIS A 223 -20.74 1.35 -16.50
N HIS A 224 -21.14 2.62 -16.46
CA HIS A 224 -20.85 3.55 -15.37
C HIS A 224 -22.17 4.07 -14.81
N PHE A 225 -22.35 4.01 -13.48
CA PHE A 225 -23.56 4.49 -12.78
C PHE A 225 -23.37 5.86 -12.13
N ASP A 226 -22.18 6.45 -12.30
CA ASP A 226 -21.71 7.62 -11.61
C ASP A 226 -21.33 8.72 -12.61
N PHE A 227 -21.78 9.94 -12.33
CA PHE A 227 -21.42 11.14 -13.09
C PHE A 227 -21.57 10.99 -14.61
N GLU A 228 -22.57 10.25 -15.09
CA GLU A 228 -22.76 9.92 -16.50
C GLU A 228 -22.69 11.14 -17.42
N GLN A 229 -23.28 12.26 -16.99
CA GLN A 229 -23.28 13.54 -17.71
C GLN A 229 -21.89 14.18 -17.87
N LEU A 230 -20.92 13.79 -17.05
CA LEU A 230 -19.54 14.27 -17.13
C LEU A 230 -18.63 13.30 -17.92
N ARG A 231 -19.09 12.06 -18.21
CA ARG A 231 -18.30 11.04 -18.94
C ARG A 231 -18.47 11.20 -20.45
N MET A 232 -17.83 12.24 -21.00
CA MET A 232 -17.93 12.62 -22.40
C MET A 232 -16.92 11.84 -23.27
N THR A 233 -17.40 11.24 -24.36
CA THR A 233 -16.54 10.62 -25.39
C THR A 233 -15.71 11.70 -26.14
N PRO A 234 -14.65 11.31 -26.87
CA PRO A 234 -13.91 12.24 -27.72
C PRO A 234 -14.80 13.04 -28.67
N GLN A 235 -15.81 12.40 -29.28
CA GLN A 235 -16.77 13.07 -30.15
C GLN A 235 -17.63 14.06 -29.37
N GLN A 236 -18.16 13.68 -28.21
CA GLN A 236 -18.97 14.58 -27.38
C GLN A 236 -18.20 15.80 -26.89
N VAL A 237 -16.90 15.68 -26.56
CA VAL A 237 -16.06 16.83 -26.20
C VAL A 237 -15.86 17.77 -27.39
N ARG A 238 -15.64 17.22 -28.60
CA ARG A 238 -15.53 18.00 -29.84
C ARG A 238 -16.84 18.74 -30.16
N ASP A 239 -17.97 18.05 -30.03
CA ASP A 239 -19.30 18.62 -30.29
C ASP A 239 -19.63 19.72 -29.28
N TYR A 240 -19.29 19.52 -28.00
CA TYR A 240 -19.41 20.55 -26.98
C TYR A 240 -18.56 21.78 -27.32
N ALA A 241 -17.28 21.59 -27.66
CA ALA A 241 -16.40 22.68 -28.06
C ALA A 241 -16.97 23.45 -29.27
N ALA A 242 -17.50 22.73 -30.28
CA ALA A 242 -18.15 23.34 -31.43
C ALA A 242 -19.41 24.14 -31.04
N SER A 243 -20.26 23.60 -30.16
CA SER A 243 -21.47 24.28 -29.66
C SER A 243 -21.16 25.57 -28.87
N MET A 244 -20.01 25.60 -28.21
CA MET A 244 -19.50 26.77 -27.49
C MET A 244 -18.75 27.75 -28.39
N GLY A 245 -18.56 27.41 -29.68
CA GLY A 245 -17.78 28.19 -30.64
C GLY A 245 -16.28 28.21 -30.34
N TRP A 246 -15.77 27.22 -29.58
CA TRP A 246 -14.36 27.10 -29.27
C TRP A 246 -13.60 26.53 -30.47
N SER A 247 -12.71 27.31 -31.07
CA SER A 247 -11.72 26.79 -32.03
C SER A 247 -10.39 26.41 -31.38
N ARG A 248 -10.16 26.87 -30.14
CA ARG A 248 -8.97 26.55 -29.33
C ARG A 248 -9.41 26.25 -27.90
N PHE A 249 -8.90 25.16 -27.34
CA PHE A 249 -9.00 24.88 -25.91
C PHE A 249 -7.78 24.13 -25.38
N VAL A 250 -7.44 24.40 -24.13
CA VAL A 250 -6.32 23.80 -23.41
C VAL A 250 -6.83 22.73 -22.46
N ALA A 251 -6.25 21.54 -22.55
CA ALA A 251 -6.58 20.43 -21.68
C ALA A 251 -5.66 20.34 -20.46
N PHE A 252 -6.27 20.13 -19.30
CA PHE A 252 -5.58 19.91 -18.03
C PHE A 252 -5.78 18.48 -17.54
N GLN A 253 -4.69 17.72 -17.47
CA GLN A 253 -4.63 16.40 -16.85
C GLN A 253 -4.53 16.55 -15.33
N THR A 254 -5.32 15.78 -14.58
CA THR A 254 -5.09 15.60 -13.14
C THR A 254 -5.64 14.27 -12.62
N ARG A 255 -4.99 13.74 -11.59
CA ARG A 255 -5.46 12.63 -10.75
C ARG A 255 -5.63 13.06 -9.29
N ASN A 256 -5.44 14.34 -9.00
CA ASN A 256 -5.44 14.93 -7.65
C ASN A 256 -6.52 16.03 -7.55
N PRO A 257 -7.05 16.31 -6.35
CA PRO A 257 -7.86 17.50 -6.11
C PRO A 257 -7.20 18.78 -6.63
N MET A 258 -8.00 19.71 -7.15
CA MET A 258 -7.52 21.01 -7.61
C MET A 258 -7.47 22.01 -6.44
N HIS A 259 -6.27 22.40 -6.04
CA HIS A 259 -6.02 23.52 -5.12
C HIS A 259 -5.86 24.84 -5.91
N ARG A 260 -5.73 25.97 -5.22
CA ARG A 260 -5.71 27.31 -5.86
C ARG A 260 -4.60 27.45 -6.88
N ALA A 261 -3.44 26.86 -6.64
CA ALA A 261 -2.35 26.79 -7.61
C ALA A 261 -2.78 26.16 -8.96
N HIS A 262 -3.53 25.05 -8.94
CA HIS A 262 -4.03 24.39 -10.16
C HIS A 262 -5.10 25.22 -10.87
N ILE A 263 -5.96 25.89 -10.10
CA ILE A 263 -7.02 26.78 -10.62
C ILE A 263 -6.39 27.97 -11.35
N GLU A 264 -5.46 28.69 -10.71
CA GLU A 264 -4.81 29.84 -11.33
C GLU A 264 -3.93 29.44 -12.51
N LEU A 265 -3.27 28.28 -12.44
CA LEU A 265 -2.48 27.73 -13.55
C LEU A 265 -3.34 27.52 -14.81
N THR A 266 -4.49 26.87 -14.66
CA THR A 266 -5.37 26.59 -15.82
C THR A 266 -6.04 27.85 -16.36
N LYS A 267 -6.36 28.82 -15.51
CA LYS A 267 -6.83 30.16 -15.94
C LYS A 267 -5.76 30.91 -16.74
N LEU A 268 -4.51 30.88 -16.26
CA LEU A 268 -3.38 31.49 -16.95
C LEU A 268 -3.18 30.83 -18.32
N ALA A 269 -3.27 29.50 -18.39
CA ALA A 269 -3.17 28.74 -19.63
C ALA A 269 -4.21 29.17 -20.66
N GLY A 270 -5.50 29.21 -20.26
CA GLY A 270 -6.59 29.64 -21.14
C GLY A 270 -6.41 31.08 -21.62
N THR A 271 -5.98 31.98 -20.73
CA THR A 271 -5.75 33.39 -21.07
C THR A 271 -4.60 33.57 -22.05
N GLN A 272 -3.45 32.92 -21.81
CA GLN A 272 -2.26 33.04 -22.66
C GLN A 272 -2.49 32.45 -24.07
N THR A 273 -3.32 31.43 -24.18
CA THR A 273 -3.58 30.71 -25.44
C THR A 273 -4.83 31.20 -26.18
N GLY A 274 -5.61 32.10 -25.56
CA GLY A 274 -6.90 32.55 -26.07
C GLY A 274 -7.92 31.41 -26.23
N ALA A 275 -7.88 30.45 -25.29
CA ALA A 275 -8.50 29.14 -25.43
C ALA A 275 -9.47 28.85 -24.27
N GLY A 276 -10.52 28.07 -24.53
CA GLY A 276 -11.34 27.48 -23.46
C GLY A 276 -10.52 26.51 -22.61
N VAL A 277 -10.98 26.18 -21.41
CA VAL A 277 -10.27 25.23 -20.52
C VAL A 277 -11.04 23.92 -20.42
N LEU A 278 -10.40 22.82 -20.79
CA LEU A 278 -10.91 21.47 -20.56
C LEU A 278 -10.24 20.88 -19.32
N ILE A 279 -10.96 20.86 -18.20
CA ILE A 279 -10.55 20.17 -16.98
C ILE A 279 -10.87 18.69 -17.19
N HIS A 280 -9.83 17.88 -17.40
CA HIS A 280 -9.97 16.51 -17.89
C HIS A 280 -9.39 15.49 -16.90
N PRO A 281 -9.95 15.35 -15.69
CA PRO A 281 -9.41 14.45 -14.69
C PRO A 281 -9.55 12.99 -15.07
N VAL A 282 -8.60 12.16 -14.62
CA VAL A 282 -8.69 10.72 -14.75
C VAL A 282 -9.59 10.14 -13.64
N VAL A 283 -10.53 9.29 -14.04
CA VAL A 283 -11.45 8.56 -13.15
C VAL A 283 -11.37 7.04 -13.31
N GLY A 284 -10.50 6.54 -14.18
CA GLY A 284 -10.09 5.13 -14.18
C GLY A 284 -9.01 4.85 -13.12
N MET A 285 -8.08 3.94 -13.42
CA MET A 285 -6.97 3.65 -12.51
C MET A 285 -6.00 4.84 -12.41
N THR A 286 -5.63 5.19 -11.18
CA THR A 286 -4.63 6.23 -10.87
C THR A 286 -3.54 5.64 -9.98
N LYS A 287 -2.73 6.46 -9.31
CA LYS A 287 -1.68 5.92 -8.44
C LYS A 287 -2.33 5.30 -7.20
N PRO A 288 -1.90 4.10 -6.76
CA PRO A 288 -2.32 3.56 -5.46
C PRO A 288 -2.11 4.57 -4.33
N GLY A 289 -3.14 4.76 -3.51
CA GLY A 289 -3.16 5.74 -2.41
C GLY A 289 -3.55 7.17 -2.81
N ASP A 290 -3.84 7.45 -4.09
CA ASP A 290 -4.47 8.72 -4.47
C ASP A 290 -5.89 8.82 -3.86
N VAL A 291 -6.38 10.06 -3.71
CA VAL A 291 -7.74 10.32 -3.22
C VAL A 291 -8.75 9.66 -4.18
N ASP A 292 -9.75 8.98 -3.61
CA ASP A 292 -10.82 8.35 -4.38
C ASP A 292 -11.45 9.31 -5.39
N TYR A 293 -11.74 8.80 -6.57
CA TYR A 293 -12.12 9.67 -7.68
C TYR A 293 -13.49 10.33 -7.48
N HIS A 294 -14.44 9.72 -6.74
CA HIS A 294 -15.74 10.34 -6.46
C HIS A 294 -15.54 11.62 -5.65
N VAL A 295 -14.62 11.59 -4.69
CA VAL A 295 -14.24 12.76 -3.88
C VAL A 295 -13.57 13.82 -4.75
N ARG A 296 -12.66 13.40 -5.63
CA ARG A 296 -12.00 14.31 -6.57
C ARG A 296 -13.00 14.97 -7.51
N VAL A 297 -13.96 14.24 -8.05
CA VAL A 297 -15.02 14.76 -8.92
C VAL A 297 -15.86 15.81 -8.19
N ARG A 298 -16.27 15.54 -6.94
CA ARG A 298 -16.95 16.54 -6.10
C ARG A 298 -16.10 17.80 -5.92
N CYS A 299 -14.79 17.67 -5.71
CA CYS A 299 -13.87 18.82 -5.63
C CYS A 299 -13.84 19.61 -6.96
N TYR A 300 -13.75 18.94 -8.11
CA TYR A 300 -13.74 19.63 -9.41
C TYR A 300 -15.07 20.34 -9.69
N GLN A 301 -16.19 19.72 -9.34
CA GLN A 301 -17.51 20.35 -9.45
C GLN A 301 -17.58 21.60 -8.57
N ALA A 302 -17.09 21.55 -7.33
CA ALA A 302 -17.06 22.72 -6.44
C ALA A 302 -16.22 23.87 -7.02
N VAL A 303 -15.08 23.54 -7.65
CA VAL A 303 -14.21 24.53 -8.31
C VAL A 303 -14.88 25.18 -9.53
N ILE A 304 -15.71 24.44 -10.27
CA ILE A 304 -16.35 24.93 -11.49
C ILE A 304 -17.70 25.60 -11.21
N ALA A 305 -18.35 25.25 -10.10
CA ALA A 305 -19.67 25.74 -9.73
C ALA A 305 -19.73 27.27 -9.55
N GLY A 306 -20.87 27.84 -9.93
CA GLY A 306 -21.23 29.23 -9.60
C GLY A 306 -20.42 30.33 -10.30
N GLY A 307 -19.56 29.99 -11.26
CA GLY A 307 -18.75 30.98 -12.00
C GLY A 307 -17.67 31.66 -11.15
N ARG A 308 -17.35 31.11 -9.97
CA ARG A 308 -16.45 31.74 -8.98
C ARG A 308 -14.99 31.81 -9.48
N HIS A 309 -14.51 30.71 -10.08
CA HIS A 309 -13.13 30.61 -10.56
C HIS A 309 -13.00 30.74 -12.07
N TYR A 310 -13.99 30.24 -12.82
CA TYR A 310 -14.04 30.32 -14.28
C TYR A 310 -15.31 31.05 -14.70
N PRO A 311 -15.24 31.97 -15.66
CA PRO A 311 -16.45 32.60 -16.20
C PRO A 311 -17.34 31.57 -16.88
N LYS A 312 -18.63 31.86 -16.97
CA LYS A 312 -19.62 30.95 -17.58
C LYS A 312 -19.19 30.58 -19.00
N GLY A 313 -19.03 29.29 -19.26
CA GLY A 313 -18.60 28.78 -20.56
C GLY A 313 -17.11 28.98 -20.86
N GLY A 314 -16.28 29.36 -19.87
CA GLY A 314 -14.82 29.45 -20.00
C GLY A 314 -14.09 28.14 -19.70
N ALA A 315 -14.72 27.24 -18.94
CA ALA A 315 -14.19 25.91 -18.63
C ALA A 315 -15.26 24.83 -18.72
N VAL A 316 -14.85 23.60 -19.01
CA VAL A 316 -15.70 22.39 -19.01
C VAL A 316 -15.02 21.27 -18.25
N LEU A 317 -15.80 20.51 -17.49
CA LEU A 317 -15.38 19.28 -16.82
C LEU A 317 -15.80 18.08 -17.67
N ALA A 318 -14.84 17.27 -18.10
CA ALA A 318 -15.11 15.96 -18.70
C ALA A 318 -14.24 14.91 -18.00
N LEU A 319 -14.81 13.77 -17.64
CA LEU A 319 -14.11 12.70 -16.95
C LEU A 319 -13.47 11.75 -17.97
N LEU A 320 -12.19 11.44 -17.77
CA LEU A 320 -11.45 10.52 -18.64
C LEU A 320 -11.37 9.13 -17.99
N PRO A 321 -11.94 8.07 -18.59
CA PRO A 321 -11.84 6.69 -18.10
C PRO A 321 -10.48 6.07 -18.47
N LEU A 322 -9.38 6.76 -18.18
CA LEU A 322 -8.01 6.29 -18.44
C LEU A 322 -7.51 5.44 -17.27
N ALA A 323 -6.85 4.33 -17.57
CA ALA A 323 -5.99 3.66 -16.60
C ALA A 323 -4.56 4.22 -16.74
N MET A 324 -4.13 5.05 -15.80
CA MET A 324 -2.77 5.60 -15.79
C MET A 324 -1.75 4.49 -15.53
N ARG A 325 -0.57 4.63 -16.14
CA ARG A 325 0.55 3.69 -16.02
C ARG A 325 1.66 4.20 -15.09
N MET A 326 1.56 5.46 -14.71
CA MET A 326 2.57 6.23 -14.02
C MET A 326 3.91 6.31 -14.76
N ALA A 327 3.89 6.19 -16.10
CA ALA A 327 5.09 6.08 -16.94
C ALA A 327 5.68 7.45 -17.34
N GLY A 328 5.53 8.45 -16.47
CA GLY A 328 6.16 9.77 -16.58
C GLY A 328 6.18 10.35 -18.00
N PRO A 329 7.36 10.48 -18.65
CA PRO A 329 7.49 11.06 -19.99
C PRO A 329 6.66 10.38 -21.08
N ARG A 330 6.71 9.04 -21.20
CA ARG A 330 5.96 8.31 -22.23
C ARG A 330 4.46 8.53 -22.06
N GLU A 331 3.99 8.53 -20.81
CA GLU A 331 2.59 8.78 -20.50
C GLU A 331 2.17 10.24 -20.71
N ALA A 332 3.06 11.21 -20.52
CA ALA A 332 2.78 12.61 -20.88
C ALA A 332 2.54 12.78 -22.39
N LEU A 333 3.35 12.12 -23.22
CA LEU A 333 3.15 12.07 -24.67
C LEU A 333 1.85 11.35 -25.05
N TRP A 334 1.54 10.25 -24.36
CA TRP A 334 0.28 9.55 -24.55
C TRP A 334 -0.94 10.42 -24.19
N HIS A 335 -0.88 11.12 -23.06
CA HIS A 335 -1.91 12.06 -22.65
C HIS A 335 -2.14 13.17 -23.69
N ALA A 336 -1.08 13.69 -24.32
CA ALA A 336 -1.20 14.69 -25.37
C ALA A 336 -1.96 14.14 -26.58
N ILE A 337 -1.66 12.90 -27.01
CA ILE A 337 -2.39 12.21 -28.09
C ILE A 337 -3.86 12.01 -27.73
N ILE A 338 -4.16 11.50 -26.52
CA ILE A 338 -5.53 11.30 -26.06
C ILE A 338 -6.30 12.63 -26.08
N ARG A 339 -5.70 13.73 -25.61
CA ARG A 339 -6.36 15.05 -25.56
C ARG A 339 -6.54 15.65 -26.94
N LYS A 340 -5.60 15.45 -27.86
CA LYS A 340 -5.80 15.76 -29.27
C LYS A 340 -7.00 15.00 -29.83
N ASN A 341 -7.16 13.72 -29.52
CA ASN A 341 -8.31 12.93 -29.97
C ASN A 341 -9.63 13.50 -29.42
N HIS A 342 -9.65 14.05 -28.21
CA HIS A 342 -10.79 14.80 -27.67
C HIS A 342 -10.94 16.23 -28.22
N GLY A 343 -10.07 16.65 -29.15
CA GLY A 343 -10.14 17.93 -29.86
C GLY A 343 -9.30 19.06 -29.27
N ALA A 344 -8.55 18.82 -28.18
CA ALA A 344 -7.75 19.86 -27.56
C ALA A 344 -6.65 20.34 -28.50
N THR A 345 -6.50 21.67 -28.61
CA THR A 345 -5.41 22.28 -29.38
C THR A 345 -4.14 22.42 -28.55
N HIS A 346 -4.29 22.51 -27.23
CA HIS A 346 -3.17 22.64 -26.30
C HIS A 346 -3.26 21.63 -25.17
N PHE A 347 -2.11 21.24 -24.66
CA PHE A 347 -2.01 20.37 -23.49
C PHE A 347 -1.03 20.91 -22.46
N ILE A 348 -1.46 20.94 -21.21
CA ILE A 348 -0.64 21.34 -20.07
C ILE A 348 0.24 20.17 -19.65
N VAL A 349 1.54 20.41 -19.56
CA VAL A 349 2.49 19.48 -18.93
C VAL A 349 3.23 20.22 -17.82
N GLY A 350 3.02 19.78 -16.59
CA GLY A 350 3.63 20.34 -15.39
C GLY A 350 5.01 19.74 -15.08
N ARG A 351 5.51 20.04 -13.87
CA ARG A 351 6.66 19.36 -13.27
C ARG A 351 6.26 17.93 -12.89
N ASP A 352 7.13 16.95 -13.13
CA ASP A 352 6.93 15.55 -12.72
C ASP A 352 5.59 14.95 -13.22
N HIS A 353 5.24 15.27 -14.47
CA HIS A 353 3.95 14.90 -15.05
C HIS A 353 3.82 13.37 -15.17
N ALA A 354 2.75 12.81 -14.60
CA ALA A 354 2.54 11.37 -14.49
C ALA A 354 3.68 10.60 -13.80
N GLY A 355 4.53 11.28 -13.03
CA GLY A 355 5.64 10.66 -12.31
C GLY A 355 5.25 10.08 -10.96
N VAL A 356 6.18 9.25 -10.44
CA VAL A 356 6.11 8.54 -9.16
C VAL A 356 7.47 8.58 -8.46
N LYS A 357 7.43 8.34 -7.15
CA LYS A 357 8.59 8.29 -6.27
C LYS A 357 9.02 6.85 -6.01
N ARG A 358 10.32 6.66 -5.79
CA ARG A 358 10.95 5.43 -5.30
C ARG A 358 10.70 5.24 -3.80
N ALA A 359 11.08 4.06 -3.28
CA ALA A 359 10.95 3.73 -1.85
C ALA A 359 11.73 4.70 -0.95
N ASP A 360 12.90 5.17 -1.41
CA ASP A 360 13.74 6.16 -0.74
C ASP A 360 13.25 7.62 -0.89
N LYS A 361 12.07 7.82 -1.49
CA LYS A 361 11.41 9.11 -1.77
C LYS A 361 12.04 9.95 -2.89
N THR A 362 13.06 9.45 -3.57
CA THR A 362 13.60 10.06 -4.81
C THR A 362 12.64 9.87 -5.98
N ASP A 363 12.78 10.64 -7.06
CA ASP A 363 11.87 10.59 -8.22
C ASP A 363 12.35 9.53 -9.23
N PHE A 364 11.43 8.76 -9.84
CA PHE A 364 11.79 7.82 -10.91
C PHE A 364 12.20 8.53 -12.22
N TYR A 365 11.66 9.73 -12.44
CA TYR A 365 11.88 10.54 -13.63
C TYR A 365 12.40 11.91 -13.25
N GLY A 366 13.16 12.55 -14.15
CA GLY A 366 13.56 13.93 -13.99
C GLY A 366 12.34 14.88 -14.00
N PRO A 367 12.41 16.01 -13.27
CA PRO A 367 11.25 16.89 -13.05
C PRO A 367 10.67 17.50 -14.34
N TYR A 368 11.42 17.53 -15.44
CA TYR A 368 11.02 18.11 -16.73
C TYR A 368 11.13 17.14 -17.92
N ASP A 369 11.44 15.87 -17.68
CA ASP A 369 11.62 14.87 -18.75
C ASP A 369 10.36 14.72 -19.60
N ALA A 370 9.20 14.79 -18.96
CA ALA A 370 7.90 14.79 -19.63
C ALA A 370 7.70 16.00 -20.54
N GLN A 371 8.11 17.20 -20.12
CA GLN A 371 8.01 18.40 -20.96
C GLN A 371 8.93 18.29 -22.17
N ASN A 372 10.15 17.78 -21.96
CA ASN A 372 11.14 17.59 -23.01
C ASN A 372 10.66 16.60 -24.07
N LEU A 373 10.11 15.45 -23.64
CA LEU A 373 9.60 14.44 -24.57
C LEU A 373 8.38 14.95 -25.35
N VAL A 374 7.40 15.57 -24.68
CA VAL A 374 6.22 16.12 -25.38
C VAL A 374 6.63 17.23 -26.35
N ALA A 375 7.56 18.12 -25.97
CA ALA A 375 8.05 19.17 -26.85
C ALA A 375 8.71 18.61 -28.12
N LYS A 376 9.46 17.51 -28.01
CA LYS A 376 10.11 16.83 -29.15
C LYS A 376 9.08 16.39 -30.20
N TYR A 377 7.93 15.86 -29.78
CA TYR A 377 6.91 15.31 -30.68
C TYR A 377 5.74 16.25 -30.97
N SER A 378 5.60 17.37 -30.25
CA SER A 378 4.46 18.29 -30.29
C SER A 378 4.07 18.73 -31.72
N LYS A 379 5.05 19.06 -32.57
CA LYS A 379 4.80 19.42 -33.97
C LYS A 379 4.26 18.25 -34.78
N GLU A 380 4.86 17.07 -34.62
CA GLU A 380 4.48 15.86 -35.35
C GLU A 380 3.08 15.38 -34.95
N ILE A 381 2.79 15.34 -33.64
CA ILE A 381 1.46 14.94 -33.17
C ILE A 381 0.44 16.07 -33.32
N GLY A 382 0.82 17.31 -33.64
CA GLY A 382 -0.13 18.40 -33.90
C GLY A 382 -0.94 18.86 -32.69
N ILE A 383 -0.31 18.94 -31.51
CA ILE A 383 -0.89 19.57 -30.31
C ILE A 383 0.15 20.49 -29.65
N GLU A 384 -0.23 21.72 -29.32
CA GLU A 384 0.67 22.72 -28.75
C GLU A 384 0.91 22.43 -27.26
N LEU A 385 2.18 22.37 -26.86
CA LEU A 385 2.55 22.19 -25.45
C LEU A 385 2.48 23.51 -24.70
N VAL A 386 1.73 23.55 -23.59
CA VAL A 386 1.79 24.63 -22.60
C VAL A 386 2.65 24.15 -21.44
N ARG A 387 3.90 24.61 -21.42
CA ARG A 387 4.85 24.33 -20.33
C ARG A 387 4.42 25.11 -19.10
N PHE A 388 4.30 24.42 -17.97
CA PHE A 388 4.09 25.10 -16.71
C PHE A 388 5.28 24.95 -15.77
N GLN A 389 5.71 26.10 -15.27
CA GLN A 389 6.58 26.22 -14.12
C GLN A 389 5.75 26.21 -12.85
N MET A 390 6.40 25.95 -11.72
CA MET A 390 5.78 26.05 -10.41
C MET A 390 5.26 27.48 -10.20
N VAL A 391 3.99 27.61 -9.81
CA VAL A 391 3.41 28.90 -9.39
C VAL A 391 3.61 29.09 -7.89
N GLN A 392 3.87 30.33 -7.47
CA GLN A 392 4.03 30.70 -6.06
C GLN A 392 3.00 31.75 -5.69
N TYR A 393 2.49 31.67 -4.46
CA TYR A 393 1.60 32.69 -3.90
C TYR A 393 2.45 33.85 -3.38
N VAL A 394 2.26 35.04 -3.95
CA VAL A 394 2.97 36.26 -3.57
C VAL A 394 2.11 37.06 -2.60
N VAL A 395 2.55 37.14 -1.34
CA VAL A 395 1.74 37.63 -0.21
C VAL A 395 1.31 39.07 -0.42
N ALA A 396 2.26 39.94 -0.76
CA ALA A 396 2.01 41.37 -0.94
C ALA A 396 1.03 41.71 -2.08
N GLN A 397 0.78 40.76 -2.99
CA GLN A 397 -0.08 40.96 -4.17
C GLN A 397 -1.35 40.11 -4.14
N ASP A 398 -1.51 39.27 -3.10
CA ASP A 398 -2.60 38.28 -2.98
C ASP A 398 -2.89 37.52 -4.28
N ARG A 399 -1.82 37.09 -4.98
CA ARG A 399 -1.97 36.40 -6.27
C ARG A 399 -0.88 35.37 -6.52
N TYR A 400 -1.17 34.47 -7.45
CA TYR A 400 -0.24 33.47 -7.93
C TYR A 400 0.54 34.00 -9.13
N LEU A 401 1.86 33.86 -9.10
CA LEU A 401 2.74 34.15 -10.23
C LEU A 401 3.58 32.91 -10.58
N PRO A 402 3.89 32.69 -11.87
CA PRO A 402 4.96 31.78 -12.26
C PRO A 402 6.27 32.14 -11.54
N ALA A 403 7.05 31.14 -11.13
CA ALA A 403 8.27 31.35 -10.35
C ALA A 403 9.25 32.35 -10.98
N ASP A 404 9.38 32.37 -12.31
CA ASP A 404 10.23 33.30 -13.08
C ASP A 404 9.68 34.74 -13.15
N LYS A 405 8.41 34.94 -12.77
CA LYS A 405 7.73 36.25 -12.74
C LYS A 405 7.56 36.80 -11.32
N VAL A 406 7.98 36.07 -10.29
CA VAL A 406 7.99 36.57 -8.91
C VAL A 406 9.03 37.69 -8.78
N PRO A 407 8.67 38.89 -8.30
CA PRO A 407 9.65 39.96 -8.07
C PRO A 407 10.75 39.51 -7.10
N LYS A 408 12.01 39.87 -7.39
CA LYS A 408 13.14 39.55 -6.50
C LYS A 408 12.87 40.12 -5.10
N GLY A 409 13.03 39.28 -4.07
CA GLY A 409 12.79 39.65 -2.68
C GLY A 409 11.32 39.68 -2.24
N ALA A 410 10.37 39.34 -3.11
CA ALA A 410 8.96 39.23 -2.71
C ALA A 410 8.75 38.04 -1.75
N GLU A 411 7.98 38.26 -0.68
CA GLU A 411 7.55 37.17 0.22
C GLU A 411 6.62 36.21 -0.54
N THR A 412 7.00 34.94 -0.59
CA THR A 412 6.18 33.87 -1.14
C THR A 412 5.83 32.84 -0.09
N ARG A 413 4.63 32.23 -0.23
CA ARG A 413 4.20 31.12 0.63
C ARG A 413 3.87 29.90 -0.19
N SER A 414 4.16 28.74 0.39
CA SER A 414 3.79 27.43 -0.14
C SER A 414 3.51 26.48 1.02
N ILE A 415 2.67 25.48 0.78
CA ILE A 415 2.42 24.39 1.73
C ILE A 415 2.84 23.11 1.03
N SER A 416 3.77 22.38 1.63
CA SER A 416 4.21 21.08 1.10
C SER A 416 3.11 20.04 1.26
N GLY A 417 3.12 18.97 0.45
CA GLY A 417 2.17 17.86 0.62
C GLY A 417 2.23 17.21 2.01
N THR A 418 3.42 17.16 2.63
CA THR A 418 3.59 16.65 4.00
C THR A 418 2.92 17.57 5.02
N GLN A 419 3.12 18.88 4.90
CA GLN A 419 2.48 19.86 5.77
C GLN A 419 0.96 19.86 5.58
N PHE A 420 0.46 19.82 4.34
CA PHE A 420 -0.96 19.72 4.05
C PHE A 420 -1.60 18.46 4.68
N ARG A 421 -0.96 17.30 4.56
CA ARG A 421 -1.43 16.07 5.22
C ARG A 421 -1.46 16.20 6.74
N LYS A 422 -0.45 16.85 7.34
CA LYS A 422 -0.44 17.14 8.79
C LYS A 422 -1.62 18.02 9.17
N MET A 423 -1.90 19.08 8.41
CA MET A 423 -3.03 19.99 8.68
C MET A 423 -4.39 19.29 8.49
N MET A 424 -4.51 18.40 7.50
CA MET A 424 -5.70 17.55 7.31
C MET A 424 -5.88 16.57 8.48
N ALA A 425 -4.79 15.96 8.97
CA ALA A 425 -4.81 14.99 10.06
C ALA A 425 -5.10 15.64 11.42
N THR A 426 -4.54 16.81 11.69
CA THR A 426 -4.73 17.54 12.96
C THR A 426 -6.01 18.37 13.00
N GLY A 427 -6.57 18.69 11.83
CA GLY A 427 -7.72 19.60 11.72
C GLY A 427 -7.35 21.07 11.73
N GLU A 428 -6.05 21.43 11.79
CA GLU A 428 -5.54 22.81 11.67
C GLU A 428 -6.14 23.53 10.47
N GLU A 429 -6.45 24.83 10.61
CA GLU A 429 -7.03 25.62 9.52
C GLU A 429 -6.14 25.61 8.27
N ILE A 430 -6.73 25.31 7.11
CA ILE A 430 -6.02 25.31 5.83
C ILE A 430 -6.30 26.63 5.14
N PRO A 431 -5.28 27.47 4.89
CA PRO A 431 -5.50 28.81 4.37
C PRO A 431 -6.23 28.82 3.03
N ALA A 432 -7.19 29.73 2.88
CA ALA A 432 -7.96 29.91 1.64
C ALA A 432 -7.09 30.30 0.44
N TRP A 433 -5.92 30.90 0.67
CA TRP A 433 -4.95 31.15 -0.40
C TRP A 433 -4.43 29.83 -0.98
N PHE A 434 -4.21 28.79 -0.18
CA PHE A 434 -3.68 27.49 -0.64
C PHE A 434 -4.72 26.66 -1.39
N SER A 435 -5.92 26.49 -0.82
CA SER A 435 -7.00 25.69 -1.40
C SER A 435 -8.35 26.34 -1.17
N ASP A 436 -9.28 26.14 -2.11
CA ASP A 436 -10.64 26.61 -1.93
C ASP A 436 -11.29 25.94 -0.69
N PRO A 437 -11.98 26.70 0.18
CA PRO A 437 -12.64 26.17 1.37
C PRO A 437 -13.64 25.05 1.08
N ASP A 438 -14.36 25.09 -0.04
CA ASP A 438 -15.32 24.05 -0.43
C ASP A 438 -14.59 22.75 -0.78
N VAL A 439 -13.41 22.85 -1.42
CA VAL A 439 -12.53 21.69 -1.67
C VAL A 439 -12.04 21.09 -0.36
N ILE A 440 -11.57 21.92 0.59
CA ILE A 440 -11.12 21.43 1.91
C ILE A 440 -12.25 20.78 2.69
N LYS A 441 -13.45 21.37 2.65
CA LYS A 441 -14.65 20.79 3.28
C LYS A 441 -14.92 19.39 2.73
N ILE A 442 -14.98 19.22 1.40
CA ILE A 442 -15.21 17.92 0.76
C ILE A 442 -14.14 16.90 1.13
N LEU A 443 -12.86 17.31 1.16
CA LEU A 443 -11.76 16.42 1.55
C LEU A 443 -11.88 15.98 3.02
N ARG A 444 -12.30 16.88 3.92
CA ARG A 444 -12.49 16.57 5.35
C ARG A 444 -13.73 15.74 5.64
N GLU A 445 -14.75 15.77 4.80
CA GLU A 445 -15.92 14.89 4.92
C GLU A 445 -15.53 13.42 4.74
N VAL A 446 -14.58 13.11 3.86
CA VAL A 446 -14.13 11.73 3.60
C VAL A 446 -12.91 11.35 4.41
N SER A 447 -11.98 12.29 4.62
CA SER A 447 -10.79 12.10 5.45
C SER A 447 -10.81 13.06 6.62
N PRO A 448 -11.62 12.77 7.67
CA PRO A 448 -11.74 13.67 8.81
C PRO A 448 -10.42 13.73 9.60
N PRO A 449 -10.26 14.72 10.50
CA PRO A 449 -9.12 14.77 11.42
C PRO A 449 -9.00 13.50 12.26
N LEU A 450 -7.77 13.16 12.68
CA LEU A 450 -7.43 11.94 13.42
C LEU A 450 -8.36 11.65 14.62
N PRO A 451 -8.78 12.63 15.45
CA PRO A 451 -9.67 12.35 16.58
C PRO A 451 -11.06 11.81 16.17
N ARG A 452 -11.45 12.05 14.92
CA ARG A 452 -12.72 11.58 14.33
C ARG A 452 -12.54 10.37 13.41
N ARG A 453 -11.31 9.91 13.18
CA ARG A 453 -11.04 8.69 12.40
C ARG A 453 -11.22 7.46 13.25
N GLY A 454 -11.65 6.37 12.63
CA GLY A 454 -11.69 5.06 13.27
C GLY A 454 -10.30 4.58 13.65
N PHE A 455 -10.25 3.69 14.64
CA PHE A 455 -9.03 2.99 14.99
C PHE A 455 -9.33 1.58 15.50
N THR A 456 -8.36 0.68 15.33
CA THR A 456 -8.38 -0.69 15.82
C THR A 456 -7.31 -0.85 16.90
N VAL A 457 -7.72 -1.25 18.10
CA VAL A 457 -6.81 -1.79 19.12
C VAL A 457 -6.85 -3.31 19.01
N PHE A 458 -5.74 -3.90 18.59
CA PHE A 458 -5.62 -5.31 18.28
C PHE A 458 -4.74 -6.00 19.33
N PHE A 459 -5.34 -6.81 20.19
CA PHE A 459 -4.64 -7.57 21.22
C PHE A 459 -4.21 -8.95 20.70
N SER A 460 -2.94 -9.29 20.92
CA SER A 460 -2.37 -10.63 20.68
C SER A 460 -1.66 -11.15 21.93
N GLY A 461 -1.71 -12.48 22.15
CA GLY A 461 -1.11 -13.11 23.33
C GLY A 461 -1.71 -14.48 23.63
N LEU A 462 -1.05 -15.25 24.50
CA LEU A 462 -1.44 -16.62 24.88
C LEU A 462 -2.83 -16.71 25.53
N SER A 463 -3.49 -17.87 25.50
CA SER A 463 -4.72 -18.07 26.26
C SER A 463 -4.48 -17.82 27.75
N GLY A 464 -5.40 -17.18 28.47
CA GLY A 464 -5.19 -16.83 29.89
C GLY A 464 -4.23 -15.64 30.14
N SER A 465 -3.69 -15.00 29.10
CA SER A 465 -2.74 -13.89 29.27
C SER A 465 -3.35 -12.59 29.80
N GLY A 466 -4.68 -12.46 29.86
CA GLY A 466 -5.38 -11.24 30.33
C GLY A 466 -5.92 -10.31 29.23
N LYS A 467 -5.77 -10.68 27.95
CA LYS A 467 -6.28 -9.89 26.80
C LYS A 467 -7.74 -9.47 26.95
N SER A 468 -8.66 -10.42 27.15
CA SER A 468 -10.09 -10.12 27.20
C SER A 468 -10.44 -9.21 28.39
N THR A 469 -9.74 -9.34 29.51
CA THR A 469 -9.90 -8.45 30.68
C THR A 469 -9.45 -7.03 30.37
N ILE A 470 -8.24 -6.84 29.81
CA ILE A 470 -7.73 -5.52 29.44
C ILE A 470 -8.60 -4.90 28.33
N ALA A 471 -9.02 -5.70 27.34
CA ALA A 471 -9.90 -5.28 26.27
C ALA A 471 -11.26 -4.81 26.78
N ALA A 472 -11.87 -5.54 27.72
CA ALA A 472 -13.15 -5.16 28.34
C ALA A 472 -13.02 -3.86 29.14
N ALA A 473 -12.01 -3.75 30.00
CA ALA A 473 -11.74 -2.52 30.76
C ALA A 473 -11.45 -1.32 29.85
N LEU A 474 -10.68 -1.53 28.77
CA LEU A 474 -10.45 -0.51 27.75
C LEU A 474 -11.76 -0.09 27.07
N ALA A 475 -12.63 -1.04 26.75
CA ALA A 475 -13.91 -0.76 26.11
C ALA A 475 -14.82 0.08 27.00
N GLU A 476 -14.93 -0.25 28.29
CA GLU A 476 -15.68 0.54 29.26
C GLU A 476 -15.10 1.96 29.38
N LYS A 477 -13.77 2.07 29.51
CA LYS A 477 -13.11 3.37 29.60
C LYS A 477 -13.33 4.20 28.34
N LEU A 478 -13.14 3.64 27.15
CA LEU A 478 -13.39 4.34 25.88
C LEU A 478 -14.84 4.77 25.71
N ARG A 479 -15.82 3.92 26.06
CA ARG A 479 -17.25 4.31 26.03
C ARG A 479 -17.54 5.46 26.99
N SER A 480 -16.90 5.48 28.16
CA SER A 480 -17.10 6.55 29.14
C SER A 480 -16.55 7.91 28.67
N VAL A 481 -15.39 7.92 27.99
CA VAL A 481 -14.72 9.17 27.58
C VAL A 481 -15.09 9.61 26.16
N LEU A 482 -15.57 8.69 25.30
CA LEU A 482 -15.99 8.96 23.92
C LEU A 482 -17.42 8.44 23.66
N PRO A 483 -18.45 8.95 24.37
CA PRO A 483 -19.80 8.40 24.31
C PRO A 483 -20.48 8.53 22.93
N THR A 484 -19.98 9.41 22.06
CA THR A 484 -20.49 9.62 20.70
C THR A 484 -19.85 8.70 19.66
N ARG A 485 -18.82 7.94 20.04
CA ARG A 485 -18.11 7.03 19.13
C ARG A 485 -18.57 5.60 19.32
N HIS A 486 -18.94 4.95 18.23
CA HIS A 486 -19.35 3.54 18.27
C HIS A 486 -18.14 2.63 18.47
N LEU A 487 -18.26 1.70 19.41
CA LEU A 487 -17.25 0.71 19.74
C LEU A 487 -17.75 -0.71 19.44
N THR A 488 -16.98 -1.46 18.66
CA THR A 488 -17.22 -2.88 18.36
C THR A 488 -16.17 -3.73 19.05
N MET A 489 -16.62 -4.65 19.93
CA MET A 489 -15.77 -5.66 20.55
C MET A 489 -15.75 -6.92 19.69
N LEU A 490 -14.56 -7.33 19.26
CA LEU A 490 -14.28 -8.52 18.48
C LEU A 490 -13.45 -9.49 19.35
N ASP A 491 -14.10 -10.12 20.33
CA ASP A 491 -13.47 -11.17 21.13
C ASP A 491 -13.43 -12.49 20.34
N GLY A 492 -12.36 -13.27 20.53
CA GLY A 492 -12.15 -14.54 19.84
C GLY A 492 -13.30 -15.54 19.98
N ASP A 493 -13.99 -15.58 21.12
CA ASP A 493 -15.12 -16.51 21.32
C ASP A 493 -16.36 -16.05 20.54
N VAL A 494 -16.61 -14.73 20.50
CA VAL A 494 -17.69 -14.12 19.73
C VAL A 494 -17.45 -14.32 18.22
N VAL A 495 -16.23 -14.03 17.76
CA VAL A 495 -15.86 -14.22 16.34
C VAL A 495 -15.97 -15.67 15.92
N ARG A 496 -15.51 -16.62 16.74
CA ARG A 496 -15.66 -18.05 16.43
C ARG A 496 -17.11 -18.49 16.36
N THR A 497 -17.99 -17.90 17.15
CA THR A 497 -19.42 -18.23 17.12
C THR A 497 -20.11 -17.73 15.85
N HIS A 498 -19.78 -16.51 15.40
CA HIS A 498 -20.53 -15.83 14.33
C HIS A 498 -19.86 -15.81 12.97
N LEU A 499 -18.53 -15.89 12.92
CA LEU A 499 -17.74 -15.67 11.69
C LEU A 499 -16.82 -16.83 11.34
N SER A 500 -16.64 -17.83 12.21
CA SER A 500 -15.62 -18.87 12.02
C SER A 500 -15.99 -20.18 12.71
N LYS A 501 -17.29 -20.53 12.73
CA LYS A 501 -17.80 -21.73 13.40
C LYS A 501 -17.33 -23.02 12.72
N GLU A 502 -17.08 -22.95 11.42
CA GLU A 502 -16.64 -24.06 10.57
C GLU A 502 -15.12 -24.28 10.60
N LEU A 503 -14.34 -23.30 11.05
CA LEU A 503 -12.88 -23.37 11.05
C LEU A 503 -12.37 -24.21 12.22
N GLY A 504 -11.40 -25.07 11.94
CA GLY A 504 -10.71 -25.89 12.94
C GLY A 504 -9.61 -25.11 13.67
N PHE A 505 -8.50 -25.81 13.91
CA PHE A 505 -7.36 -25.30 14.69
C PHE A 505 -6.03 -25.43 13.95
N SER A 506 -6.05 -25.75 12.65
CA SER A 506 -4.86 -25.75 11.80
C SER A 506 -4.26 -24.33 11.70
N ILE A 507 -3.02 -24.26 11.22
CA ILE A 507 -2.34 -22.98 10.97
C ILE A 507 -3.16 -22.10 10.02
N GLU A 508 -3.64 -22.69 8.92
CA GLU A 508 -4.45 -22.05 7.88
C GLU A 508 -5.80 -21.56 8.43
N ASP A 509 -6.50 -22.39 9.20
CA ASP A 509 -7.79 -22.04 9.81
C ASP A 509 -7.63 -20.88 10.80
N ARG A 510 -6.57 -20.91 11.61
CA ARG A 510 -6.28 -19.82 12.57
C ARG A 510 -5.93 -18.53 11.87
N ASN A 511 -5.12 -18.58 10.81
CA ASN A 511 -4.80 -17.43 9.98
C ASN A 511 -6.06 -16.86 9.35
N THR A 512 -6.92 -17.71 8.79
CA THR A 512 -8.20 -17.30 8.18
C THR A 512 -9.13 -16.66 9.21
N ASN A 513 -9.27 -17.24 10.41
CA ASN A 513 -10.07 -16.67 11.49
C ASN A 513 -9.57 -15.26 11.89
N VAL A 514 -8.25 -15.08 12.01
CA VAL A 514 -7.66 -13.78 12.35
C VAL A 514 -7.82 -12.79 11.20
N ALA A 515 -7.60 -13.21 9.95
CA ALA A 515 -7.80 -12.36 8.77
C ALA A 515 -9.26 -11.89 8.65
N ARG A 516 -10.25 -12.76 8.92
CA ARG A 516 -11.67 -12.38 8.98
C ARG A 516 -11.94 -11.35 10.07
N MET A 517 -11.37 -11.54 11.26
CA MET A 517 -11.46 -10.56 12.35
C MET A 517 -10.81 -9.22 11.96
N GLY A 518 -9.63 -9.24 11.33
CA GLY A 518 -8.94 -8.07 10.80
C GLY A 518 -9.75 -7.32 9.75
N TRP A 519 -10.41 -8.05 8.85
CA TRP A 519 -11.30 -7.47 7.84
C TRP A 519 -12.51 -6.76 8.47
N VAL A 520 -13.16 -7.38 9.47
CA VAL A 520 -14.26 -6.74 10.22
C VAL A 520 -13.78 -5.52 10.99
N ALA A 521 -12.60 -5.59 11.62
CA ALA A 521 -12.01 -4.46 12.31
C ALA A 521 -11.71 -3.30 11.34
N ALA A 522 -11.21 -3.59 10.14
CA ALA A 522 -11.02 -2.60 9.08
C ALA A 522 -12.34 -1.99 8.62
N ALA A 523 -13.40 -2.79 8.45
CA ALA A 523 -14.72 -2.26 8.11
C ALA A 523 -15.26 -1.29 9.17
N VAL A 524 -15.16 -1.64 10.46
CA VAL A 524 -15.53 -0.75 11.58
C VAL A 524 -14.71 0.55 11.55
N THR A 525 -13.40 0.42 11.38
CA THR A 525 -12.47 1.58 11.37
C THR A 525 -12.70 2.49 10.17
N ARG A 526 -13.01 1.95 8.99
CA ARG A 526 -13.38 2.71 7.78
C ARG A 526 -14.57 3.63 8.01
N HIS A 527 -15.53 3.22 8.84
CA HIS A 527 -16.73 3.99 9.16
C HIS A 527 -16.58 4.87 10.41
N GLY A 528 -15.34 5.17 10.84
CA GLY A 528 -15.08 6.04 11.99
C GLY A 528 -15.24 5.36 13.36
N GLY A 529 -15.55 4.05 13.38
CA GLY A 529 -15.74 3.28 14.60
C GLY A 529 -14.44 2.93 15.32
N MET A 530 -14.57 2.52 16.58
CA MET A 530 -13.48 1.99 17.40
C MET A 530 -13.61 0.47 17.44
N ALA A 531 -12.67 -0.26 16.85
CA ALA A 531 -12.62 -1.71 16.94
C ALA A 531 -11.66 -2.13 18.06
N ILE A 532 -12.12 -3.02 18.95
CA ILE A 532 -11.22 -3.72 19.89
C ILE A 532 -11.25 -5.19 19.52
N ALA A 533 -10.13 -5.72 19.05
CA ALA A 533 -9.99 -7.12 18.69
C ALA A 533 -9.14 -7.85 19.73
N ALA A 534 -9.67 -8.90 20.34
CA ALA A 534 -8.95 -9.71 21.33
C ALA A 534 -8.90 -11.17 20.90
N THR A 535 -7.76 -11.59 20.36
CA THR A 535 -7.55 -12.95 19.86
C THR A 535 -6.16 -13.45 20.26
N ILE A 536 -5.92 -14.75 20.10
CA ILE A 536 -4.56 -15.28 20.26
C ILE A 536 -3.67 -14.73 19.12
N SER A 537 -4.17 -14.77 17.88
CA SER A 537 -3.45 -14.40 16.64
C SER A 537 -1.98 -14.84 16.66
N PRO A 538 -1.72 -16.16 16.65
CA PRO A 538 -0.39 -16.69 16.95
C PRO A 538 0.67 -16.42 15.88
N PHE A 539 0.29 -15.99 14.67
CA PHE A 539 1.20 -15.88 13.53
C PHE A 539 1.34 -14.44 13.04
N GLU A 540 2.55 -14.03 12.64
CA GLU A 540 2.83 -12.66 12.14
C GLU A 540 1.99 -12.31 10.94
N LEU A 541 1.90 -13.24 9.99
CA LEU A 541 1.26 -13.04 8.69
C LEU A 541 -0.15 -12.46 8.88
N SER A 542 -0.94 -13.09 9.76
CA SER A 542 -2.30 -12.67 10.05
C SER A 542 -2.39 -11.29 10.74
N ARG A 543 -1.40 -10.93 11.56
CA ARG A 543 -1.33 -9.63 12.24
C ARG A 543 -0.94 -8.51 11.27
N VAL A 544 0.04 -8.76 10.39
CA VAL A 544 0.47 -7.84 9.34
C VAL A 544 -0.67 -7.60 8.35
N GLN A 545 -1.32 -8.65 7.88
CA GLN A 545 -2.50 -8.53 7.01
C GLN A 545 -3.61 -7.69 7.67
N SER A 546 -3.90 -7.92 8.95
CA SER A 546 -4.90 -7.13 9.69
C SER A 546 -4.49 -5.65 9.81
N ARG A 547 -3.20 -5.38 10.06
CA ARG A 547 -2.64 -4.02 10.10
C ARG A 547 -2.78 -3.32 8.76
N GLU A 548 -2.42 -3.99 7.66
CA GLU A 548 -2.50 -3.47 6.29
C GLU A 548 -3.95 -3.14 5.91
N MET A 549 -4.89 -4.06 6.13
CA MET A 549 -6.32 -3.84 5.88
C MET A 549 -6.85 -2.60 6.61
N VAL A 550 -6.43 -2.37 7.87
CA VAL A 550 -6.84 -1.19 8.64
C VAL A 550 -6.13 0.07 8.13
N ALA A 551 -4.84 0.01 7.80
CA ALA A 551 -4.09 1.14 7.27
C ALA A 551 -4.67 1.67 5.95
N GLU A 552 -5.15 0.78 5.08
CA GLU A 552 -5.83 1.13 3.82
C GLU A 552 -7.09 1.98 4.01
N THR A 553 -7.73 1.91 5.18
CA THR A 553 -8.91 2.73 5.50
C THR A 553 -8.56 4.17 5.85
N GLY A 554 -7.28 4.48 6.07
CA GLY A 554 -6.80 5.76 6.61
C GLY A 554 -7.01 5.94 8.11
N GLY A 555 -7.52 4.91 8.81
CA GLY A 555 -7.66 4.84 10.26
C GLY A 555 -6.42 4.33 10.99
N GLY A 556 -6.51 4.25 12.32
CA GLY A 556 -5.40 3.81 13.18
C GLY A 556 -5.37 2.31 13.46
N PHE A 557 -4.18 1.75 13.60
CA PHE A 557 -3.99 0.38 14.07
C PHE A 557 -2.96 0.35 15.20
N VAL A 558 -3.28 -0.34 16.29
CA VAL A 558 -2.43 -0.50 17.47
C VAL A 558 -2.35 -1.98 17.81
N LEU A 559 -1.19 -2.60 17.61
CA LEU A 559 -0.94 -3.96 18.08
C LEU A 559 -0.48 -3.91 19.54
N VAL A 560 -1.30 -4.46 20.42
CA VAL A 560 -1.00 -4.62 21.85
C VAL A 560 -0.63 -6.09 22.10
N HIS A 561 0.65 -6.35 22.32
CA HIS A 561 1.13 -7.67 22.71
C HIS A 561 0.97 -7.85 24.22
N VAL A 562 0.03 -8.70 24.64
CA VAL A 562 -0.15 -9.08 26.04
C VAL A 562 0.76 -10.26 26.33
N SER A 563 1.98 -9.95 26.76
CA SER A 563 3.14 -10.84 26.81
C SER A 563 3.28 -11.65 28.10
N THR A 564 2.18 -11.82 28.83
CA THR A 564 2.13 -12.64 30.05
C THR A 564 2.71 -14.03 29.80
N SER A 565 3.62 -14.46 30.68
CA SER A 565 4.37 -15.71 30.49
C SER A 565 3.46 -16.94 30.38
N LEU A 566 3.91 -17.96 29.65
CA LEU A 566 3.18 -19.23 29.53
C LEU A 566 2.93 -19.87 30.90
N ALA A 567 3.93 -19.85 31.80
CA ALA A 567 3.79 -20.40 33.14
C ALA A 567 2.65 -19.71 33.93
N GLU A 568 2.56 -18.39 33.84
CA GLU A 568 1.48 -17.63 34.48
C GLU A 568 0.13 -17.90 33.79
N CYS A 569 0.10 -18.01 32.47
CA CYS A 569 -1.11 -18.38 31.72
C CYS A 569 -1.64 -19.78 32.11
N VAL A 570 -0.75 -20.76 32.24
CA VAL A 570 -1.06 -22.12 32.68
C VAL A 570 -1.49 -22.14 34.15
N ARG A 571 -0.86 -21.35 35.02
CA ARG A 571 -1.26 -21.20 36.43
C ARG A 571 -2.68 -20.63 36.55
N ARG A 572 -3.03 -19.65 35.70
CA ARG A 572 -4.36 -19.01 35.68
C ARG A 572 -5.44 -19.92 35.07
N ASP A 573 -5.09 -20.67 34.01
CA ASP A 573 -5.95 -21.54 33.18
C ASP A 573 -7.47 -21.29 33.28
N VAL A 574 -7.88 -20.03 33.03
CA VAL A 574 -9.26 -19.57 33.30
C VAL A 574 -10.31 -20.37 32.52
N LYS A 575 -9.93 -20.92 31.37
CA LYS A 575 -10.82 -21.70 30.49
C LYS A 575 -10.66 -23.22 30.67
N GLY A 576 -9.77 -23.68 31.57
CA GLY A 576 -9.41 -25.09 31.73
C GLY A 576 -8.79 -25.71 30.46
N LEU A 577 -8.29 -24.88 29.54
CA LEU A 577 -7.80 -25.30 28.23
C LEU A 577 -6.47 -26.03 28.36
N TYR A 578 -5.57 -25.52 29.21
CA TYR A 578 -4.26 -26.12 29.42
C TYR A 578 -4.38 -27.46 30.14
N ALA A 579 -5.21 -27.53 31.19
CA ALA A 579 -5.49 -28.78 31.90
C ALA A 579 -6.14 -29.85 31.00
N LYS A 580 -7.06 -29.44 30.11
CA LYS A 580 -7.66 -30.35 29.12
C LYS A 580 -6.63 -30.84 28.09
N ALA A 581 -5.78 -29.96 27.58
CA ALA A 581 -4.75 -30.30 26.61
C ALA A 581 -3.79 -31.39 27.12
N VAL A 582 -3.34 -31.26 28.37
CA VAL A 582 -2.48 -32.27 29.01
C VAL A 582 -3.19 -33.63 29.14
N LYS A 583 -4.50 -33.64 29.42
CA LYS A 583 -5.28 -34.88 29.60
C LYS A 583 -5.68 -35.54 28.28
N SER A 584 -6.02 -34.76 27.26
CA SER A 584 -6.63 -35.26 26.02
C SER A 584 -5.73 -35.19 24.79
N GLY A 585 -4.51 -34.67 24.91
CA GLY A 585 -3.61 -34.43 23.78
C GLY A 585 -4.08 -33.34 22.82
N MET A 586 -5.00 -32.45 23.24
CA MET A 586 -5.52 -31.37 22.40
C MET A 586 -4.42 -30.35 22.05
N GLU A 587 -4.40 -29.88 20.81
CA GLU A 587 -3.48 -28.82 20.39
C GLU A 587 -3.82 -27.47 21.02
N VAL A 588 -2.89 -26.91 21.80
CA VAL A 588 -3.02 -25.61 22.44
C VAL A 588 -1.80 -24.74 22.14
N THR A 589 -2.07 -23.51 21.72
CA THR A 589 -1.06 -22.50 21.41
C THR A 589 -0.18 -22.20 22.63
N GLY A 590 1.13 -22.27 22.45
CA GLY A 590 2.15 -22.13 23.49
C GLY A 590 2.62 -23.45 24.11
N LEU A 591 1.84 -24.54 24.02
CA LEU A 591 2.21 -25.86 24.53
C LEU A 591 2.53 -26.86 23.41
N SER A 592 1.53 -27.22 22.61
CA SER A 592 1.62 -28.20 21.51
C SER A 592 1.56 -27.55 20.13
N HIS A 593 1.29 -26.24 20.07
CA HIS A 593 1.23 -25.46 18.84
C HIS A 593 1.97 -24.11 19.02
N PRO A 594 2.65 -23.56 17.99
CA PRO A 594 3.46 -22.34 18.15
C PRO A 594 2.64 -21.09 18.46
N TYR A 595 3.31 -20.16 19.16
CA TYR A 595 2.94 -18.75 19.27
C TYR A 595 4.14 -17.91 18.84
N GLU A 596 4.05 -17.21 17.72
CA GLU A 596 5.09 -16.27 17.31
C GLU A 596 4.86 -14.93 18.02
N HIS A 597 5.81 -14.53 18.87
CA HIS A 597 5.80 -13.22 19.50
C HIS A 597 5.86 -12.11 18.42
N PRO A 598 5.02 -11.05 18.56
CA PRO A 598 5.04 -9.91 17.64
C PRO A 598 6.39 -9.18 17.62
N GLU A 599 6.94 -8.94 16.43
CA GLU A 599 8.21 -8.22 16.29
C GLU A 599 8.03 -6.70 16.37
N GLN A 600 6.90 -6.20 15.87
CA GLN A 600 6.59 -4.76 15.74
C GLN A 600 5.24 -4.44 16.38
N ALA A 601 5.11 -4.71 17.68
CA ALA A 601 3.97 -4.25 18.46
C ALA A 601 4.13 -2.77 18.87
N GLU A 602 3.05 -2.00 18.78
CA GLU A 602 2.98 -0.62 19.29
C GLU A 602 3.02 -0.55 20.81
N LEU A 603 2.60 -1.60 21.51
CA LEU A 603 2.66 -1.72 22.97
C LEU A 603 2.89 -3.18 23.38
N THR A 604 3.70 -3.42 24.40
CA THR A 604 3.94 -4.75 24.98
C THR A 604 3.66 -4.70 26.48
N ILE A 605 2.75 -5.53 26.98
CA ILE A 605 2.25 -5.47 28.36
C ILE A 605 2.30 -6.87 29.00
N ASP A 606 3.10 -7.05 30.06
CA ASP A 606 3.05 -8.26 30.90
C ASP A 606 1.95 -8.10 31.95
N ALA A 607 0.77 -8.71 31.72
CA ALA A 607 -0.35 -8.65 32.67
C ALA A 607 -0.14 -9.57 33.91
N GLY A 608 1.04 -10.18 34.05
CA GLY A 608 1.54 -10.77 35.29
C GLY A 608 2.26 -9.77 36.20
N VAL A 609 2.56 -8.57 35.72
CA VAL A 609 3.24 -7.49 36.47
C VAL A 609 2.40 -6.22 36.47
N VAL A 610 1.85 -5.85 35.31
CA VAL A 610 1.09 -4.60 35.12
C VAL A 610 -0.37 -4.79 35.53
N PRO A 611 -0.89 -3.94 36.43
CA PRO A 611 -2.32 -3.86 36.70
C PRO A 611 -3.15 -3.56 35.44
N VAL A 612 -4.43 -3.94 35.45
CA VAL A 612 -5.32 -3.74 34.30
C VAL A 612 -5.53 -2.25 34.04
N GLU A 613 -5.67 -1.44 35.08
CA GLU A 613 -5.89 0.01 35.00
C GLU A 613 -4.69 0.72 34.35
N ASP A 614 -3.48 0.31 34.72
CA ASP A 614 -2.23 0.83 34.15
C ASP A 614 -2.08 0.40 32.69
N SER A 615 -2.47 -0.83 32.37
CA SER A 615 -2.50 -1.34 30.99
C SER A 615 -3.43 -0.51 30.11
N VAL A 616 -4.65 -0.22 30.59
CA VAL A 616 -5.61 0.66 29.89
C VAL A 616 -5.05 2.07 29.76
N ARG A 617 -4.38 2.59 30.80
CA ARG A 617 -3.74 3.91 30.78
C ARG A 617 -2.71 4.03 29.67
N HIS A 618 -1.82 3.04 29.52
CA HIS A 618 -0.81 3.03 28.47
C HIS A 618 -1.42 3.01 27.07
N ILE A 619 -2.48 2.21 26.87
CA ILE A 619 -3.16 2.13 25.57
C ILE A 619 -3.83 3.45 25.21
N ILE A 620 -4.54 4.08 26.15
CA ILE A 620 -5.18 5.39 25.90
C ILE A 620 -4.13 6.47 25.70
N GLY A 621 -3.06 6.49 26.50
CA GLY A 621 -1.94 7.42 26.31
C GLY A 621 -1.34 7.33 24.92
N TRP A 622 -1.18 6.11 24.38
CA TRP A 622 -0.69 5.91 23.02
C TRP A 622 -1.66 6.48 21.98
N LEU A 623 -2.97 6.25 22.16
CA LEU A 623 -4.01 6.79 21.27
C LEU A 623 -4.07 8.32 21.29
N VAL A 624 -3.84 8.94 22.45
CA VAL A 624 -3.73 10.40 22.61
C VAL A 624 -2.47 10.92 21.89
N TRP A 625 -1.31 10.31 22.13
CA TRP A 625 -0.05 10.72 21.51
C TRP A 625 -0.08 10.60 19.98
N LYS A 626 -0.74 9.57 19.43
CA LYS A 626 -0.99 9.45 17.99
C LYS A 626 -2.07 10.38 17.45
N GLY A 627 -2.84 11.04 18.31
CA GLY A 627 -3.88 12.00 17.93
C GLY A 627 -5.25 11.39 17.61
N TYR A 628 -5.50 10.12 17.92
CA TYR A 628 -6.82 9.48 17.74
C TYR A 628 -7.83 9.85 18.84
N ILE A 629 -7.33 10.37 19.96
CA ILE A 629 -8.12 10.91 21.07
C ILE A 629 -7.58 12.31 21.37
N GLU A 630 -8.46 13.31 21.46
CA GLU A 630 -8.03 14.66 21.82
C GLU A 630 -7.55 14.69 23.28
N PRO A 631 -6.41 15.36 23.58
CA PRO A 631 -5.92 15.51 24.96
C PRO A 631 -6.96 16.06 25.94
N SER A 632 -7.85 16.93 25.47
CA SER A 632 -8.95 17.54 26.24
C SER A 632 -9.99 16.53 26.73
N VAL A 633 -10.13 15.38 26.07
CA VAL A 633 -11.10 14.33 26.42
C VAL A 633 -10.62 13.51 27.62
N VAL A 634 -9.31 13.40 27.80
CA VAL A 634 -8.67 12.65 28.89
C VAL A 634 -7.50 13.44 29.50
N PRO A 635 -7.76 14.59 30.16
CA PRO A 635 -6.70 15.51 30.61
C PRO A 635 -5.67 14.86 31.53
N ASP A 636 -6.13 14.03 32.47
CA ASP A 636 -5.28 13.33 33.44
C ASP A 636 -4.28 12.39 32.73
N LEU A 637 -4.72 11.74 31.65
CA LEU A 637 -3.90 10.81 30.88
C LEU A 637 -3.01 11.54 29.87
N ALA A 638 -3.49 12.66 29.32
CA ALA A 638 -2.73 13.46 28.37
C ALA A 638 -1.48 14.08 28.99
N SER A 639 -1.55 14.54 30.23
CA SER A 639 -0.39 15.09 30.97
C SER A 639 0.75 14.06 31.16
N GLN A 640 0.41 12.77 31.11
CA GLN A 640 1.33 11.65 31.30
C GLN A 640 1.74 10.97 29.98
N ALA A 641 1.07 11.29 28.86
CA ALA A 641 1.33 10.73 27.54
C ALA A 641 2.55 11.37 26.86
N THR A 642 3.72 11.24 27.49
CA THR A 642 5.00 11.63 26.88
C THR A 642 5.58 10.47 26.06
N GLU A 643 6.41 10.78 25.06
CA GLU A 643 7.15 9.76 24.29
C GLU A 643 7.97 8.87 25.22
N ALA A 644 8.56 9.43 26.30
CA ALA A 644 9.26 8.69 27.33
C ALA A 644 8.34 7.71 28.11
N ALA A 645 7.11 8.12 28.46
CA ALA A 645 6.14 7.27 29.17
C ALA A 645 5.53 6.15 28.28
N LEU A 646 5.39 6.42 26.98
CA LEU A 646 4.96 5.40 26.02
C LEU A 646 6.10 4.44 25.67
N THR A 647 7.33 4.94 25.69
CA THR A 647 8.52 4.10 25.65
C THR A 647 8.63 3.27 26.94
N SER A 648 8.29 3.78 28.12
CA SER A 648 8.24 2.97 29.35
C SER A 648 7.16 1.88 29.31
N ALA A 649 6.04 2.10 28.63
CA ALA A 649 5.06 1.05 28.36
C ALA A 649 5.58 -0.04 27.38
N HIS A 650 6.54 0.29 26.51
CA HIS A 650 7.34 -0.72 25.79
C HIS A 650 8.43 -1.36 26.66
N VAL A 651 8.80 -0.74 27.79
CA VAL A 651 9.99 -1.00 28.61
C VAL A 651 9.54 -1.35 30.04
N LEU A 652 8.83 -2.48 30.18
CA LEU A 652 8.78 -3.20 31.45
C LEU A 652 9.85 -4.29 31.56
N THR A 653 10.91 -4.12 30.79
CA THR A 653 12.28 -4.50 31.14
C THR A 653 13.22 -3.46 30.58
N GLU A 654 14.06 -2.89 31.41
CA GLU A 654 15.03 -1.87 31.01
C GLU A 654 16.01 -2.40 29.94
N GLY A 655 16.40 -1.51 29.03
CA GLY A 655 17.52 -1.71 28.09
C GLY A 655 17.10 -1.89 26.64
N ALA A 656 17.75 -1.17 25.73
CA ALA A 656 17.54 -1.25 24.28
C ALA A 656 18.02 -2.58 23.64
N GLU A 657 18.22 -3.62 24.44
CA GLU A 657 18.65 -4.94 24.03
C GLU A 657 17.44 -5.87 24.00
N ASP A 658 16.97 -6.17 22.79
CA ASP A 658 15.96 -7.18 22.49
C ASP A 658 14.70 -7.13 23.37
N ARG A 659 13.70 -6.36 22.92
CA ARG A 659 12.39 -6.17 23.58
C ARG A 659 11.68 -7.46 23.99
N ILE A 660 12.06 -8.61 23.42
CA ILE A 660 11.48 -9.93 23.66
C ILE A 660 12.25 -10.73 24.72
N SER A 661 13.55 -10.46 24.91
CA SER A 661 14.39 -11.12 25.94
C SER A 661 13.94 -10.82 27.37
N SER A 662 13.26 -9.70 27.53
CA SER A 662 12.49 -9.24 28.69
C SER A 662 11.55 -10.27 29.31
N LEU A 663 11.02 -11.17 28.49
CA LEU A 663 10.02 -12.16 28.86
C LEU A 663 10.65 -13.34 29.63
N CYS A 664 11.97 -13.41 29.67
CA CYS A 664 12.73 -14.49 30.28
C CYS A 664 12.96 -14.18 31.76
N ARG A 665 11.97 -14.51 32.60
CA ARG A 665 12.16 -14.48 34.06
C ARG A 665 13.21 -15.53 34.47
N PRO A 666 14.04 -15.27 35.50
CA PRO A 666 15.06 -16.20 35.95
C PRO A 666 14.58 -17.59 36.39
N SER A 667 13.27 -17.77 36.67
CA SER A 667 12.76 -18.95 37.37
C SER A 667 11.93 -19.94 36.53
N ALA A 668 11.98 -19.91 35.20
CA ALA A 668 11.31 -20.90 34.37
C ALA A 668 12.32 -21.56 33.41
N ALA A 669 12.53 -22.87 33.58
CA ALA A 669 13.25 -23.80 32.69
C ALA A 669 14.26 -23.15 31.74
N VAL A 670 15.56 -23.28 32.06
CA VAL A 670 16.67 -22.77 31.22
C VAL A 670 16.39 -23.06 29.75
N ALA A 671 16.34 -22.00 28.95
CA ALA A 671 15.92 -22.04 27.56
C ALA A 671 16.86 -22.88 26.69
N PRO A 672 16.37 -23.46 25.59
CA PRO A 672 17.21 -24.27 24.71
C PRO A 672 18.31 -23.40 24.09
N VAL A 673 19.52 -23.95 24.04
CA VAL A 673 20.67 -23.32 23.38
C VAL A 673 20.99 -24.03 22.09
N PHE A 674 20.93 -23.33 20.97
CA PHE A 674 21.18 -23.90 19.65
C PHE A 674 22.61 -23.64 19.23
N LEU A 675 23.37 -24.70 18.96
CA LEU A 675 24.68 -24.59 18.33
C LEU A 675 24.52 -24.76 16.80
N LEU A 676 25.03 -23.82 16.01
CA LEU A 676 25.00 -23.84 14.54
C LEU A 676 26.42 -23.94 13.97
N GLY A 677 26.63 -24.88 13.04
CA GLY A 677 27.93 -25.06 12.37
C GLY A 677 27.79 -25.37 10.87
N PRO A 678 28.81 -25.04 10.05
CA PRO A 678 28.81 -25.35 8.62
C PRO A 678 29.22 -26.81 8.33
N ALA A 679 28.26 -27.63 7.85
CA ALA A 679 28.40 -29.00 7.30
C ALA A 679 29.23 -30.06 8.10
N ALA A 680 29.08 -31.34 7.70
CA ALA A 680 29.33 -32.54 8.49
C ALA A 680 30.73 -32.71 9.14
N ASP A 681 31.82 -32.19 8.55
CA ASP A 681 33.18 -32.32 9.10
C ASP A 681 33.44 -31.44 10.33
N HIS A 682 32.71 -30.32 10.48
CA HIS A 682 32.75 -29.55 11.72
C HIS A 682 31.95 -30.20 12.84
N SER A 683 31.14 -31.24 12.57
CA SER A 683 30.40 -31.93 13.61
C SER A 683 31.31 -32.80 14.48
N GLN A 684 32.35 -33.42 13.90
CA GLN A 684 33.40 -34.10 14.66
C GLN A 684 34.29 -33.10 15.38
N THR A 685 34.58 -31.96 14.74
CA THR A 685 35.40 -30.90 15.34
C THR A 685 34.69 -30.18 16.48
N LEU A 686 33.40 -29.88 16.36
CA LEU A 686 32.57 -29.31 17.44
C LEU A 686 32.29 -30.34 18.54
N ARG A 687 32.06 -31.61 18.19
CA ARG A 687 31.93 -32.69 19.17
C ARG A 687 33.24 -32.90 19.93
N ALA A 688 34.38 -32.95 19.23
CA ALA A 688 35.71 -33.05 19.81
C ALA A 688 36.09 -31.79 20.61
N ALA A 689 35.70 -30.60 20.15
CA ALA A 689 35.88 -29.34 20.88
C ALA A 689 34.97 -29.23 22.10
N ALA A 690 33.81 -29.89 22.10
CA ALA A 690 32.90 -29.96 23.24
C ALA A 690 33.21 -31.11 24.22
N SER A 691 33.93 -32.15 23.78
CA SER A 691 34.31 -33.32 24.59
C SER A 691 35.78 -33.34 25.05
N ALA A 692 36.68 -32.55 24.43
CA ALA A 692 38.00 -32.22 24.97
C ALA A 692 37.90 -31.08 26.02
N PRO A 693 38.94 -30.79 26.84
CA PRO A 693 38.99 -29.54 27.61
C PRO A 693 38.82 -28.39 26.61
N VAL A 694 37.67 -27.74 26.70
CA VAL A 694 36.88 -27.29 25.55
C VAL A 694 37.63 -26.23 24.73
N GLY A 695 37.37 -26.19 23.42
CA GLY A 695 37.82 -25.06 22.59
C GLY A 695 37.37 -23.74 23.22
N THR A 696 38.33 -22.92 23.66
CA THR A 696 38.11 -21.78 24.57
C THR A 696 37.00 -20.81 24.16
N ALA A 697 36.65 -20.68 22.88
CA ALA A 697 35.60 -19.76 22.41
C ALA A 697 34.16 -20.26 22.67
N VAL A 698 33.85 -21.51 22.34
CA VAL A 698 32.51 -22.10 22.59
C VAL A 698 32.34 -22.33 24.09
N GLN A 699 33.40 -22.72 24.80
CA GLN A 699 33.37 -22.83 26.27
C GLN A 699 33.01 -21.49 26.92
N ARG A 700 33.73 -20.41 26.56
CA ARG A 700 33.44 -19.06 27.08
C ARG A 700 32.02 -18.61 26.75
N ALA A 701 31.51 -18.93 25.56
CA ALA A 701 30.14 -18.59 25.17
C ALA A 701 29.10 -19.35 26.00
N LEU A 702 29.32 -20.65 26.25
CA LEU A 702 28.45 -21.47 27.09
C LEU A 702 28.56 -21.09 28.57
N GLU A 703 29.76 -20.78 29.07
CA GLU A 703 30.02 -20.28 30.43
C GLU A 703 29.34 -18.93 30.67
N HIS A 704 29.42 -18.01 29.70
CA HIS A 704 28.69 -16.74 29.75
C HIS A 704 27.16 -16.93 29.77
N MET A 705 26.68 -18.10 29.32
CA MET A 705 25.28 -18.49 29.39
C MET A 705 24.96 -19.42 30.59
N GLU A 706 25.94 -19.72 31.44
CA GLU A 706 25.86 -20.63 32.60
C GLU A 706 25.49 -22.09 32.25
N LEU A 707 26.06 -22.63 31.15
CA LEU A 707 25.72 -23.95 30.60
C LEU A 707 26.91 -24.90 30.54
N GLY A 708 26.68 -26.18 30.86
CA GLY A 708 27.70 -27.24 30.80
C GLY A 708 27.75 -27.97 29.44
N THR A 709 28.95 -28.39 29.01
CA THR A 709 29.20 -29.01 27.69
C THR A 709 28.62 -30.41 27.49
N GLU A 710 28.32 -31.16 28.55
CA GLU A 710 27.78 -32.53 28.47
C GLU A 710 26.34 -32.62 27.91
N GLN A 711 25.69 -31.49 27.67
CA GLN A 711 24.26 -31.42 27.34
C GLN A 711 23.95 -31.40 25.82
N LEU A 712 24.93 -31.72 24.96
CA LEU A 712 24.81 -31.62 23.50
C LEU A 712 24.13 -32.84 22.85
N LEU A 713 23.11 -32.57 22.03
CA LEU A 713 22.34 -33.59 21.33
C LEU A 713 22.30 -33.30 19.81
N ASN A 714 22.51 -34.33 18.97
CA ASN A 714 22.33 -34.25 17.51
C ASN A 714 20.84 -34.40 17.11
N PHE A 715 20.36 -33.56 16.18
CA PHE A 715 18.95 -33.49 15.80
C PHE A 715 18.61 -33.84 14.34
N GLU A 716 19.59 -34.08 13.46
CA GLU A 716 19.37 -34.27 12.01
C GLU A 716 18.42 -35.42 11.61
N ALA A 717 18.18 -36.41 12.48
CA ALA A 717 17.33 -37.57 12.17
C ALA A 717 15.89 -37.49 12.71
N ALA A 718 15.57 -36.58 13.63
CA ALA A 718 14.30 -36.60 14.38
C ALA A 718 13.26 -35.57 13.89
N ALA A 719 13.66 -34.59 13.08
CA ALA A 719 12.78 -33.54 12.58
C ALA A 719 11.80 -34.00 11.48
N GLY A 720 11.84 -35.27 11.05
CA GLY A 720 10.95 -35.76 9.99
C GLY A 720 11.08 -34.95 8.69
N VAL A 721 12.24 -34.33 8.45
CA VAL A 721 12.66 -33.99 7.09
C VAL A 721 13.11 -35.31 6.43
N GLU A 722 12.20 -36.29 6.41
CA GLU A 722 12.21 -37.21 5.29
C GLU A 722 12.04 -36.31 4.06
N SER A 723 12.91 -36.51 3.07
CA SER A 723 12.58 -36.16 1.71
C SER A 723 11.10 -36.45 1.49
N ALA A 724 10.37 -35.50 0.89
CA ALA A 724 9.03 -35.75 0.42
C ALA A 724 9.07 -36.89 -0.61
N SER A 725 9.05 -38.12 -0.13
CA SER A 725 8.98 -39.34 -0.91
C SER A 725 7.94 -40.22 -0.23
N THR A 726 6.69 -39.99 -0.60
CA THR A 726 5.70 -41.05 -0.83
C THR A 726 4.48 -40.41 -1.48
N GLY A 727 4.32 -40.65 -2.79
CA GLY A 727 3.02 -40.47 -3.46
C GLY A 727 2.94 -39.57 -4.69
N ALA A 728 4.00 -39.36 -5.46
CA ALA A 728 3.88 -39.00 -6.89
C ALA A 728 5.19 -39.32 -7.61
N THR A 729 5.10 -40.04 -8.72
CA THR A 729 6.20 -40.46 -9.60
C THR A 729 7.12 -39.29 -9.97
N GLY A 730 8.38 -39.33 -9.52
CA GLY A 730 9.40 -38.33 -9.86
C GLY A 730 10.62 -38.33 -8.93
N SER A 731 11.14 -39.50 -8.54
CA SER A 731 12.27 -39.66 -7.61
C SER A 731 13.65 -39.41 -8.25
N ALA A 732 13.87 -38.24 -8.85
CA ALA A 732 15.20 -37.83 -9.35
C ALA A 732 15.49 -36.32 -9.27
N ALA A 733 14.55 -35.50 -8.78
CA ALA A 733 14.67 -34.03 -8.82
C ALA A 733 15.06 -33.35 -7.50
N ALA A 734 15.02 -34.05 -6.36
CA ALA A 734 15.37 -33.47 -5.06
C ALA A 734 16.83 -33.74 -4.65
N ASP A 735 17.36 -34.93 -4.98
CA ASP A 735 18.74 -35.32 -4.66
C ASP A 735 19.75 -34.77 -5.70
N SER A 736 19.32 -34.44 -6.92
CA SER A 736 20.16 -33.81 -7.94
C SER A 736 20.52 -32.34 -7.66
N ALA A 737 19.95 -31.73 -6.62
CA ALA A 737 20.30 -30.38 -6.16
C ALA A 737 21.60 -30.31 -5.36
N TRP A 738 22.17 -31.44 -4.95
CA TRP A 738 23.49 -31.51 -4.30
C TRP A 738 24.64 -31.66 -5.31
N GLU A 739 24.41 -32.38 -6.42
CA GLU A 739 25.46 -32.68 -7.42
C GLU A 739 25.60 -31.66 -8.56
N SER A 740 24.62 -30.77 -8.78
CA SER A 740 24.62 -29.86 -9.95
C SER A 740 24.94 -28.38 -9.67
N GLY A 741 25.31 -28.02 -8.45
CA GLY A 741 25.68 -26.65 -8.09
C GLY A 741 24.50 -25.75 -7.73
N LEU A 742 24.72 -24.95 -6.68
CA LEU A 742 23.81 -24.00 -6.03
C LEU A 742 22.49 -24.57 -5.47
N PRO A 743 22.23 -24.43 -4.15
CA PRO A 743 20.86 -24.46 -3.68
C PRO A 743 20.15 -23.24 -4.24
N SER A 744 19.24 -23.45 -5.20
CA SER A 744 18.33 -22.40 -5.60
C SER A 744 17.53 -21.97 -4.37
N THR A 745 17.52 -20.68 -4.10
CA THR A 745 16.58 -20.01 -3.19
C THR A 745 15.14 -20.02 -3.75
N SER A 746 14.88 -20.76 -4.84
CA SER A 746 13.67 -20.69 -5.66
C SER A 746 12.50 -21.55 -5.16
N SER A 747 12.66 -22.27 -4.04
CA SER A 747 11.54 -22.89 -3.33
C SER A 747 11.69 -22.68 -1.83
N ALA A 748 11.78 -21.41 -1.42
CA ALA A 748 11.49 -21.06 -0.04
C ALA A 748 10.15 -21.71 0.35
N PRO A 749 10.11 -22.62 1.35
CA PRO A 749 8.85 -23.15 1.84
C PRO A 749 7.98 -21.97 2.28
N GLU A 750 6.67 -22.06 2.00
CA GLU A 750 5.70 -21.05 2.44
C GLU A 750 5.87 -20.77 3.94
N ASN A 751 5.56 -19.54 4.37
CA ASN A 751 5.77 -19.11 5.76
C ASN A 751 5.20 -20.10 6.80
N GLY A 752 4.07 -20.75 6.50
CA GLY A 752 3.48 -21.77 7.39
C GLY A 752 4.38 -22.99 7.63
N ALA A 753 5.05 -23.48 6.58
CA ALA A 753 5.97 -24.61 6.68
C ALA A 753 7.24 -24.25 7.47
N ARG A 754 7.76 -23.02 7.32
CA ARG A 754 8.90 -22.53 8.09
C ARG A 754 8.61 -22.51 9.60
N VAL A 755 7.45 -21.99 9.97
CA VAL A 755 7.00 -21.87 11.37
C VAL A 755 6.78 -23.24 11.99
N LYS A 756 6.23 -24.19 11.22
CA LYS A 756 6.07 -25.57 11.66
C LYS A 756 7.42 -26.23 11.96
N VAL A 757 8.38 -26.15 11.03
CA VAL A 757 9.73 -26.72 11.23
C VAL A 757 10.41 -26.10 12.45
N ALA A 758 10.35 -24.78 12.59
CA ALA A 758 10.89 -24.07 13.75
C ALA A 758 10.27 -24.56 15.08
N TRP A 759 8.95 -24.76 15.10
CA TRP A 759 8.24 -25.28 16.27
C TRP A 759 8.68 -26.70 16.63
N ASP A 760 8.77 -27.59 15.65
CA ASP A 760 9.15 -29.00 15.86
C ASP A 760 10.57 -29.09 16.46
N VAL A 761 11.49 -28.21 16.02
CA VAL A 761 12.83 -28.06 16.61
C VAL A 761 12.76 -27.62 18.08
N VAL A 762 11.95 -26.60 18.41
CA VAL A 762 11.77 -26.11 19.78
C VAL A 762 11.16 -27.17 20.70
N VAL A 763 10.11 -27.85 20.26
CA VAL A 763 9.43 -28.91 21.04
C VAL A 763 10.39 -30.04 21.34
N ALA A 764 11.14 -30.50 20.35
CA ALA A 764 12.07 -31.59 20.56
C ALA A 764 13.24 -31.21 21.47
N ALA A 765 13.69 -29.94 21.42
CA ALA A 765 14.68 -29.41 22.36
C ALA A 765 14.17 -29.46 23.81
N ARG A 766 12.88 -29.16 24.03
CA ARG A 766 12.22 -29.23 25.35
C ARG A 766 11.92 -30.67 25.80
N GLY A 767 11.66 -31.59 24.87
CA GLY A 767 11.15 -32.95 25.11
C GLY A 767 12.16 -33.98 25.64
N LYS A 768 13.45 -33.66 25.78
CA LYS A 768 14.45 -34.58 26.40
C LYS A 768 14.56 -34.47 27.93
N GLY A 769 13.60 -33.81 28.59
CA GLY A 769 13.44 -33.86 30.05
C GLY A 769 14.57 -33.24 30.89
N ARG A 770 15.49 -32.50 30.29
CA ARG A 770 16.60 -31.81 30.99
C ARG A 770 16.50 -30.30 30.74
N PRO A 771 16.08 -29.51 31.74
CA PRO A 771 16.15 -28.05 31.67
C PRO A 771 17.57 -27.61 31.24
N GLY A 772 17.68 -26.74 30.23
CA GLY A 772 18.97 -26.16 29.79
C GLY A 772 19.78 -26.94 28.76
N SER A 773 19.22 -27.97 28.11
CA SER A 773 19.99 -28.74 27.13
C SER A 773 20.34 -27.92 25.88
N ALA A 774 21.60 -28.04 25.44
CA ALA A 774 22.08 -27.48 24.18
C ALA A 774 21.77 -28.45 23.03
N VAL A 775 21.13 -27.95 21.98
CA VAL A 775 20.80 -28.73 20.78
C VAL A 775 21.77 -28.33 19.68
N LEU A 776 22.54 -29.29 19.18
CA LEU A 776 23.36 -29.09 18.00
C LEU A 776 22.49 -29.33 16.77
N VAL A 777 22.29 -28.25 16.01
CA VAL A 777 21.52 -28.26 14.78
C VAL A 777 22.52 -28.21 13.62
N GLN A 778 22.62 -29.30 12.88
CA GLN A 778 23.51 -29.44 11.72
C GLN A 778 22.70 -29.26 10.44
N GLY A 779 23.26 -28.55 9.47
CA GLY A 779 22.59 -28.22 8.21
C GLY A 779 22.34 -26.72 8.05
N SER A 780 22.86 -26.15 6.97
CA SER A 780 22.82 -24.71 6.70
C SER A 780 21.47 -24.14 6.34
N ARG A 781 20.54 -24.97 5.87
CA ARG A 781 19.15 -24.54 5.62
C ARG A 781 18.42 -24.19 6.93
N LEU A 782 18.91 -24.65 8.09
CA LEU A 782 18.25 -24.41 9.37
C LEU A 782 18.45 -23.00 9.92
N ILE A 783 19.50 -22.28 9.47
CA ILE A 783 19.67 -20.84 9.78
C ILE A 783 18.46 -20.03 9.31
N ALA A 784 17.83 -20.45 8.22
CA ALA A 784 16.68 -19.79 7.61
C ALA A 784 15.40 -19.89 8.47
N TYR A 785 15.39 -20.72 9.51
CA TYR A 785 14.30 -20.84 10.49
C TYR A 785 14.66 -20.24 11.85
N MET A 786 15.90 -19.77 12.05
CA MET A 786 16.34 -19.27 13.36
C MET A 786 15.56 -18.03 13.79
N ARG A 787 15.18 -17.18 12.83
CA ARG A 787 14.31 -16.05 13.12
C ARG A 787 12.97 -16.53 13.70
N GLU A 788 12.36 -17.53 13.10
CA GLU A 788 11.09 -18.13 13.52
C GLU A 788 11.24 -18.82 14.88
N ILE A 789 12.32 -19.55 15.12
CA ILE A 789 12.64 -20.16 16.42
C ILE A 789 12.73 -19.08 17.50
N MET A 790 13.48 -18.01 17.25
CA MET A 790 13.67 -16.91 18.21
C MET A 790 12.40 -16.11 18.49
N ARG A 791 11.42 -16.17 17.58
CA ARG A 791 10.08 -15.59 17.72
C ARG A 791 9.12 -16.52 18.44
N ILE A 792 9.29 -17.83 18.30
CA ILE A 792 8.49 -18.86 18.96
C ILE A 792 8.94 -19.05 20.42
N GLU A 793 10.25 -19.13 20.61
CA GLU A 793 10.93 -19.31 21.89
C GLU A 793 11.74 -18.05 22.18
N PRO A 794 11.12 -17.06 22.86
CA PRO A 794 11.76 -15.77 23.14
C PRO A 794 13.00 -15.90 24.03
N CYS A 795 13.14 -17.03 24.74
CA CYS A 795 14.28 -17.26 25.61
C CYS A 795 15.40 -18.07 24.98
N ALA A 796 15.20 -18.58 23.75
CA ALA A 796 16.22 -19.36 23.05
C ALA A 796 17.51 -18.55 22.91
N ARG A 797 18.63 -19.24 23.08
CA ARG A 797 19.95 -18.68 22.81
C ARG A 797 20.58 -19.42 21.66
N ILE A 798 21.35 -18.72 20.83
CA ILE A 798 22.00 -19.28 19.66
C ILE A 798 23.50 -19.03 19.81
N VAL A 799 24.30 -20.07 19.62
CA VAL A 799 25.74 -19.96 19.38
C VAL A 799 25.98 -20.42 17.95
N ALA A 800 26.42 -19.52 17.09
CA ALA A 800 26.71 -19.84 15.70
C ALA A 800 28.21 -19.72 15.43
N ALA A 801 28.79 -20.75 14.81
CA ALA A 801 30.14 -20.65 14.26
C ALA A 801 30.12 -19.74 13.02
N ALA A 802 30.87 -18.64 13.08
CA ALA A 802 31.05 -17.69 12.01
C ALA A 802 32.55 -17.56 11.67
N PRO A 803 32.94 -17.58 10.38
CA PRO A 803 34.31 -17.27 9.98
C PRO A 803 34.65 -15.80 10.29
N ARG A 804 35.91 -15.54 10.70
CA ARG A 804 36.37 -14.19 11.10
C ARG A 804 36.43 -13.19 9.95
N ASP A 805 36.80 -13.65 8.76
CA ASP A 805 36.96 -12.78 7.58
C ASP A 805 36.32 -13.39 6.32
N GLU A 806 36.24 -12.58 5.26
CA GLU A 806 35.75 -13.03 3.94
C GLU A 806 36.75 -13.93 3.18
N SER A 807 37.97 -14.12 3.70
CA SER A 807 38.99 -15.01 3.11
C SER A 807 38.82 -16.46 3.59
N ALA A 808 38.39 -16.67 4.83
CA ALA A 808 37.94 -17.94 5.38
C ALA A 808 36.70 -18.46 4.63
N VAL A 809 35.82 -17.54 4.23
CA VAL A 809 34.71 -17.79 3.30
C VAL A 809 35.22 -18.36 1.97
N ALA A 810 36.36 -17.87 1.46
CA ALA A 810 36.98 -18.38 0.24
C ALA A 810 37.59 -19.77 0.41
N SER A 811 38.17 -20.10 1.57
CA SER A 811 38.67 -21.47 1.85
C SER A 811 37.55 -22.49 2.05
N THR A 812 36.47 -22.13 2.78
CA THR A 812 35.28 -22.99 2.91
C THR A 812 34.55 -23.13 1.57
N ALA A 813 34.50 -22.06 0.76
CA ALA A 813 33.96 -22.12 -0.59
C ALA A 813 34.83 -22.94 -1.54
N THR A 814 36.17 -22.91 -1.42
CA THR A 814 37.09 -23.74 -2.21
C THR A 814 36.93 -25.23 -1.87
N TRP A 815 36.68 -25.57 -0.60
CA TRP A 815 36.38 -26.95 -0.19
C TRP A 815 34.99 -27.41 -0.65
N LEU A 816 33.96 -26.57 -0.53
CA LEU A 816 32.63 -26.83 -1.10
C LEU A 816 32.68 -26.92 -2.64
N ALA A 817 33.55 -26.14 -3.28
CA ALA A 817 33.77 -26.13 -4.73
C ALA A 817 34.56 -27.35 -5.23
N ALA A 818 35.29 -28.05 -4.36
CA ALA A 818 35.86 -29.35 -4.70
C ALA A 818 34.76 -30.41 -4.94
N GLN A 819 33.49 -30.10 -4.61
CA GLN A 819 32.32 -30.94 -4.83
C GLN A 819 31.18 -30.27 -5.63
N ALA A 820 31.30 -29.00 -6.06
CA ALA A 820 30.28 -28.24 -6.80
C ALA A 820 30.84 -26.93 -7.45
N ASP A 821 30.02 -26.12 -8.12
CA ASP A 821 30.43 -24.81 -8.71
C ASP A 821 31.01 -23.84 -7.65
N GLN A 822 32.17 -23.24 -7.93
CA GLN A 822 32.85 -22.31 -7.01
C GLN A 822 32.09 -21.00 -6.79
N ALA A 823 31.43 -20.47 -7.82
CA ALA A 823 30.61 -19.27 -7.69
C ALA A 823 29.41 -19.52 -6.77
N ALA A 824 28.88 -20.74 -6.84
CA ALA A 824 27.80 -21.24 -6.01
C ALA A 824 28.12 -21.18 -4.52
N ALA A 825 29.23 -21.82 -4.17
CA ALA A 825 29.69 -21.98 -2.81
C ALA A 825 29.98 -20.61 -2.17
N GLN A 826 30.61 -19.70 -2.92
CA GLN A 826 30.87 -18.34 -2.46
C GLN A 826 29.57 -17.54 -2.23
N ALA A 827 28.59 -17.63 -3.13
CA ALA A 827 27.31 -16.94 -2.96
C ALA A 827 26.56 -17.43 -1.71
N TYR A 828 26.56 -18.74 -1.50
CA TYR A 828 25.94 -19.36 -0.35
C TYR A 828 26.62 -18.97 0.98
N VAL A 829 27.95 -18.97 1.06
CA VAL A 829 28.64 -18.58 2.31
C VAL A 829 28.41 -17.09 2.61
N ARG A 830 28.42 -16.22 1.59
CA ARG A 830 28.05 -14.80 1.76
C ARG A 830 26.63 -14.65 2.33
N GLN A 831 25.68 -15.42 1.82
CA GLN A 831 24.31 -15.42 2.34
C GLN A 831 24.24 -15.92 3.79
N TYR A 832 24.92 -17.02 4.12
CA TYR A 832 24.99 -17.56 5.49
C TYR A 832 25.55 -16.54 6.49
N VAL A 833 26.66 -15.88 6.16
CA VAL A 833 27.28 -14.85 7.02
C VAL A 833 26.38 -13.62 7.15
N ALA A 834 25.71 -13.20 6.06
CA ALA A 834 24.77 -12.09 6.10
C ALA A 834 23.59 -12.38 7.05
N GLU A 835 23.02 -13.58 6.98
CA GLU A 835 21.93 -14.02 7.88
C GLU A 835 22.39 -14.08 9.34
N LEU A 836 23.60 -14.60 9.64
CA LEU A 836 24.13 -14.60 11.02
C LEU A 836 24.36 -13.19 11.57
N ARG A 837 24.90 -12.29 10.75
CA ARG A 837 25.08 -10.88 11.13
C ARG A 837 23.74 -10.21 11.39
N GLU A 838 22.73 -10.52 10.57
CA GLU A 838 21.37 -10.01 10.76
C GLU A 838 20.74 -10.54 12.05
N LEU A 839 20.83 -11.84 12.32
CA LEU A 839 20.38 -12.45 13.57
C LEU A 839 21.06 -11.80 14.78
N LYS A 840 22.39 -11.61 14.73
CA LYS A 840 23.16 -10.98 15.81
C LYS A 840 22.75 -9.52 16.02
N ARG A 841 22.64 -8.75 14.93
CA ARG A 841 22.20 -7.34 14.96
C ARG A 841 20.81 -7.21 15.57
N ARG A 842 19.94 -8.17 15.28
CA ARG A 842 18.53 -8.13 15.65
C ARG A 842 18.24 -8.63 17.07
N PHE A 843 18.84 -9.74 17.47
CA PHE A 843 18.55 -10.43 18.74
C PHE A 843 19.66 -10.25 19.80
N GLY A 844 20.66 -9.42 19.50
CA GLY A 844 21.62 -8.90 20.47
C GLY A 844 22.34 -9.99 21.26
N LEU A 845 22.15 -9.97 22.58
CA LEU A 845 22.78 -10.88 23.53
C LEU A 845 22.27 -12.32 23.45
N ARG A 846 21.19 -12.63 22.70
CA ARG A 846 20.73 -14.01 22.54
C ARG A 846 21.46 -14.77 21.43
N VAL A 847 22.18 -14.08 20.55
CA VAL A 847 22.96 -14.69 19.46
C VAL A 847 24.43 -14.44 19.72
N PHE A 848 25.23 -15.49 19.80
CA PHE A 848 26.66 -15.43 19.99
C PHE A 848 27.34 -15.98 18.77
N LEU A 849 28.23 -15.18 18.17
CA LEU A 849 29.03 -15.62 17.04
C LEU A 849 30.35 -16.13 17.59
N ALA A 850 30.56 -17.45 17.55
CA ALA A 850 31.81 -18.09 17.88
C ALA A 850 32.69 -18.16 16.63
N ASP A 851 33.99 -17.99 16.82
CA ASP A 851 34.96 -18.06 15.74
C ASP A 851 35.20 -19.51 15.28
N ALA A 852 35.00 -19.77 13.99
CA ALA A 852 35.17 -21.11 13.41
C ALA A 852 36.65 -21.50 13.20
N ASP A 853 37.58 -20.56 13.15
CA ASP A 853 38.99 -20.79 12.76
C ASP A 853 39.94 -21.12 13.93
N ALA A 854 39.41 -21.55 15.08
CA ALA A 854 40.24 -21.91 16.23
C ALA A 854 40.96 -23.28 16.07
N SER A 855 41.78 -23.42 15.03
CA SER A 855 42.95 -24.28 15.10
C SER A 855 44.08 -23.46 15.71
N LEU A 856 44.43 -23.70 16.98
CA LEU A 856 45.65 -23.14 17.55
C LEU A 856 46.83 -23.63 16.70
N PRO A 857 47.63 -22.76 16.06
CA PRO A 857 48.81 -23.18 15.33
C PRO A 857 49.72 -24.00 16.25
N GLN A 858 50.38 -25.03 15.72
CA GLN A 858 51.30 -25.90 16.46
C GLN A 858 52.37 -25.09 17.23
N GLU A 859 52.70 -23.90 16.74
CA GLU A 859 53.64 -22.93 17.31
C GLU A 859 53.10 -22.24 18.58
N ALA A 860 51.79 -21.97 18.65
CA ALA A 860 51.14 -21.41 19.85
C ALA A 860 51.11 -22.42 21.02
N LYS A 861 50.97 -23.72 20.73
CA LYS A 861 51.09 -24.80 21.74
C LYS A 861 52.51 -24.91 22.30
N LYS A 862 53.55 -24.69 21.47
CA LYS A 862 54.95 -24.65 21.91
C LYS A 862 55.28 -23.40 22.72
N ALA A 863 54.74 -22.24 22.35
CA ALA A 863 54.92 -20.99 23.10
C ALA A 863 54.30 -21.07 24.51
N MET A 864 53.13 -21.72 24.65
CA MET A 864 52.49 -21.90 25.95
C MET A 864 53.18 -22.95 26.84
N ALA A 865 53.80 -24.00 26.27
CA ALA A 865 54.61 -24.96 27.03
C ALA A 865 55.97 -24.37 27.52
N SER A 866 56.41 -23.26 26.92
CA SER A 866 57.57 -22.47 27.37
C SER A 866 57.22 -21.49 28.49
N LEU A 867 55.94 -21.14 28.65
CA LEU A 867 55.45 -20.24 29.70
C LEU A 867 54.98 -20.99 30.96
N ALA A 868 54.85 -22.32 30.88
CA ALA A 868 54.49 -23.20 31.99
C ALA A 868 55.71 -23.91 32.64
N ARG A 869 56.92 -23.69 32.12
CA ARG A 869 58.20 -23.97 32.78
C ARG A 869 58.74 -22.66 33.33
#